data_AF-A0A3M2EBW0-F1
#
_entry.id   AF-A0A3M2EBW0-F1
#
_cell.length_a   1.000
_cell.length_b   1.000
_cell.length_c   1.000
_cell.angle_alpha   90.00
_cell.angle_beta   90.00
_cell.angle_gamma   90.00
#
_symmetry.space_group_name_H-M   'P 1'
#
loop_
_entity.id
_entity.type
_entity.pdbx_description
1 polymer ?
#
loop_
_entity_poly.entity_id
_entity_poly.type
_entity_poly.pdbx_seq_one_letter_code
_entity_poly.pdbx_strand_id
1 'polypeptide(L)'
;MHRRTPGPFARGFDRIERGLDRAFGPEWNPLAQLGPLGWFLFWIVVVTGAYLFAFFDTGLTETYASIEWISREAWWHAGVARSLHRYASDLMVVVMFTHLLREWALGRFRGARWFSWFTGVPVIWFVYMSGITGFWLVWDRLAQYVAVRTTEFLDTLGIFGEPIARNFLSPAHLSDRFFTLMVFLHIAIPLLLLLLMWIHVQRISAARTRPPRGLAAITLGALVVSALVAPAPLKGPADLASVPQAVGLDWFFLSAYPLIERAAAPVIWIGAVVGTVAVAALPWAPPRPPRPAAAEVFLDHCNGCERCANDCPYNAIRMVPRSDGAPFAFEAQVLADRCVACGICMGACPSSSPFRRSGNLVTGIDLPELPLAELRAKVIRAADEAPAGVDGARVLTLSCAHGAGAEQAPGRVVLPCVAMAPPSLFDFILSRGLADGVVIAGCAARECHDRFGRTWTEARIARARPHAARTGAAQAAAHRLGGPERGGAARARARRLRPAACSDAADAPGATHERCRARRGAGAIEEGGRMSTTTEPAIRLALGGALSLGIVLGAAALSQWPRWQSVPEDAAIVRLSLRHGGTRNCRAASAEELARLPANMRRREICERRRPSVHLRLELDRHTLIDREVPPSGLWGTGPSRLYARFEVPAGTHRLASSVEDEGDGQRWQIAREVRIQPGENLAIDFSPEAGGFMFHEGRGADG
;
A
#
# COMPACT_ATOMS: atom_id res chain seq x y z
N MET A 1 21.16 -22.92 -3.19
CA MET A 1 20.18 -22.00 -2.54
C MET A 1 20.24 -22.14 -1.01
N HIS A 2 21.20 -21.49 -0.33
CA HIS A 2 21.25 -21.47 1.14
C HIS A 2 20.15 -20.55 1.69
N ARG A 3 19.28 -21.07 2.55
CA ARG A 3 18.22 -20.27 3.17
C ARG A 3 18.60 -19.79 4.56
N ARG A 4 18.42 -18.49 4.77
CA ARG A 4 18.25 -17.89 6.10
C ARG A 4 16.91 -18.36 6.68
N THR A 5 16.93 -18.75 7.95
CA THR A 5 15.73 -19.00 8.74
C THR A 5 14.83 -17.75 8.71
N PRO A 6 13.49 -17.91 8.66
CA PRO A 6 12.59 -16.75 8.64
C PRO A 6 12.82 -15.91 9.90
N GLY A 7 12.98 -14.59 9.71
CA GLY A 7 13.22 -13.64 10.79
C GLY A 7 12.08 -13.60 11.82
N PRO A 8 12.29 -12.97 12.98
CA PRO A 8 11.28 -12.91 14.05
C PRO A 8 9.96 -12.28 13.58
N PHE A 9 10.00 -11.23 12.77
CA PHE A 9 8.80 -10.59 12.19
C PHE A 9 8.02 -11.54 11.28
N ALA A 10 8.69 -12.27 10.39
CA ALA A 10 8.04 -13.26 9.52
C ALA A 10 7.33 -14.36 10.34
N ARG A 11 7.96 -14.83 11.42
CA ARG A 11 7.36 -15.80 12.34
C ARG A 11 6.17 -15.22 13.10
N GLY A 12 6.23 -13.93 13.47
CA GLY A 12 5.13 -13.18 14.07
C GLY A 12 3.90 -13.17 13.17
N PHE A 13 4.05 -12.72 11.92
CA PHE A 13 2.97 -12.74 10.93
C PHE A 13 2.39 -14.13 10.72
N ASP A 14 3.23 -15.17 10.56
CA ASP A 14 2.76 -16.55 10.38
C ASP A 14 1.96 -17.08 11.59
N ARG A 15 2.29 -16.66 12.82
CA ARG A 15 1.50 -17.00 14.01
C ARG A 15 0.14 -16.30 14.00
N ILE A 16 0.11 -14.99 13.72
CA ILE A 16 -1.13 -14.21 13.69
C ILE A 16 -2.05 -14.73 12.59
N GLU A 17 -1.51 -14.98 11.39
CA GLU A 17 -2.28 -15.53 10.28
C GLU A 17 -2.87 -16.90 10.58
N ARG A 18 -2.12 -17.80 11.26
CA ARG A 18 -2.68 -19.08 11.71
C ARG A 18 -3.80 -18.90 12.74
N GLY A 19 -3.74 -17.86 13.56
CA GLY A 19 -4.85 -17.47 14.45
C GLY A 19 -6.08 -17.07 13.63
N LEU A 20 -5.90 -16.17 12.67
CA LEU A 20 -6.97 -15.68 11.80
C LEU A 20 -7.56 -16.76 10.90
N ASP A 21 -6.77 -17.75 10.47
CA ASP A 21 -7.27 -18.92 9.73
C ASP A 21 -8.34 -19.70 10.51
N ARG A 22 -8.28 -19.70 11.85
CA ARG A 22 -9.30 -20.35 12.68
C ARG A 22 -10.62 -19.58 12.68
N ALA A 23 -10.54 -18.25 12.67
CA ALA A 23 -11.72 -17.37 12.69
C ALA A 23 -12.37 -17.20 11.32
N PHE A 24 -11.56 -16.90 10.29
CA PHE A 24 -12.04 -16.56 8.94
C PHE A 24 -11.97 -17.75 7.96
N GLY A 25 -11.13 -18.75 8.25
CA GLY A 25 -10.69 -19.72 7.24
C GLY A 25 -9.55 -19.16 6.37
N PRO A 26 -8.75 -20.03 5.73
CA PRO A 26 -7.58 -19.60 4.95
C PRO A 26 -7.90 -18.68 3.77
N GLU A 27 -9.08 -18.82 3.17
CA GLU A 27 -9.48 -18.03 2.01
C GLU A 27 -9.86 -16.59 2.40
N TRP A 28 -10.55 -16.40 3.53
CA TRP A 28 -11.05 -15.10 4.00
C TRP A 28 -10.10 -14.44 5.01
N ASN A 29 -8.91 -14.98 5.24
CA ASN A 29 -7.94 -14.41 6.16
C ASN A 29 -7.55 -12.98 5.72
N PRO A 30 -7.86 -11.94 6.52
CA PRO A 30 -7.65 -10.54 6.11
C PRO A 30 -6.17 -10.20 5.90
N LEU A 31 -5.25 -10.78 6.68
CA LEU A 31 -3.80 -10.54 6.50
C LEU A 31 -3.26 -11.11 5.19
N ALA A 32 -3.82 -12.22 4.71
CA ALA A 32 -3.47 -12.79 3.41
C ALA A 32 -4.11 -12.04 2.23
N GLN A 33 -5.11 -11.18 2.51
CA GLN A 33 -5.92 -10.47 1.52
C GLN A 33 -5.74 -8.94 1.60
N LEU A 34 -4.66 -8.44 2.21
CA LEU A 34 -4.42 -6.99 2.40
C LEU A 34 -4.42 -6.19 1.08
N GLY A 35 -3.80 -6.72 0.01
CA GLY A 35 -3.83 -6.07 -1.30
C GLY A 35 -5.26 -5.91 -1.85
N PRO A 36 -6.02 -7.02 -2.02
CA PRO A 36 -7.44 -6.96 -2.40
C PRO A 36 -8.31 -6.10 -1.47
N LEU A 37 -8.09 -6.15 -0.15
CA LEU A 37 -8.79 -5.31 0.81
C LEU A 37 -8.50 -3.83 0.60
N GLY A 38 -7.25 -3.44 0.33
CA GLY A 38 -6.90 -2.05 0.00
C GLY A 38 -7.64 -1.53 -1.23
N TRP A 39 -7.74 -2.33 -2.30
CA TRP A 39 -8.55 -2.00 -3.47
C TRP A 39 -10.04 -1.89 -3.15
N PHE A 40 -10.57 -2.79 -2.33
CA PHE A 40 -11.97 -2.77 -1.93
C PHE A 40 -12.32 -1.53 -1.10
N LEU A 41 -11.47 -1.18 -0.13
CA LEU A 41 -11.63 0.04 0.69
C LEU A 41 -11.52 1.30 -0.16
N PHE A 42 -10.57 1.35 -1.10
CA PHE A 42 -10.48 2.44 -2.07
C PHE A 42 -11.79 2.63 -2.84
N TRP A 43 -12.39 1.54 -3.36
CA TRP A 43 -13.68 1.65 -4.06
C TRP A 43 -14.83 2.07 -3.14
N ILE A 44 -14.85 1.66 -1.87
CA ILE A 44 -15.83 2.16 -0.90
C ILE A 44 -15.67 3.68 -0.74
N VAL A 45 -14.44 4.17 -0.55
CA VAL A 45 -14.14 5.60 -0.41
C VAL A 45 -14.54 6.37 -1.68
N VAL A 46 -14.22 5.86 -2.88
CA VAL A 46 -14.60 6.51 -4.15
C VAL A 46 -16.12 6.58 -4.31
N VAL A 47 -16.84 5.48 -4.08
CA VAL A 47 -18.31 5.45 -4.25
C VAL A 47 -19.01 6.34 -3.22
N THR A 48 -18.59 6.26 -1.96
CA THR A 48 -19.15 7.14 -0.90
C THR A 48 -18.78 8.60 -1.12
N GLY A 49 -17.57 8.90 -1.61
CA GLY A 49 -17.14 10.26 -1.91
C GLY A 49 -17.93 10.87 -3.07
N ALA A 50 -18.13 10.11 -4.15
CA ALA A 50 -18.98 10.54 -5.27
C ALA A 50 -20.43 10.76 -4.84
N TYR A 51 -20.94 9.92 -3.94
CA TYR A 51 -22.28 10.10 -3.37
C TYR A 51 -22.39 11.37 -2.52
N LEU A 52 -21.42 11.62 -1.63
CA LEU A 52 -21.39 12.81 -0.77
C LEU A 52 -21.22 14.09 -1.57
N PHE A 53 -20.44 14.07 -2.65
CA PHE A 53 -20.23 15.21 -3.53
C PHE A 53 -21.55 15.75 -4.11
N ALA A 54 -22.56 14.91 -4.32
CA ALA A 54 -23.87 15.34 -4.81
C ALA A 54 -24.65 16.23 -3.83
N PHE A 55 -24.27 16.25 -2.54
CA PHE A 55 -24.90 17.03 -1.48
C PHE A 55 -23.97 18.08 -0.86
N PHE A 56 -22.73 18.19 -1.35
CA PHE A 56 -21.73 19.10 -0.81
C PHE A 56 -21.79 20.45 -1.51
N ASP A 57 -21.85 21.54 -0.73
CA ASP A 57 -21.77 22.91 -1.25
C ASP A 57 -20.34 23.44 -1.14
N THR A 58 -19.83 24.07 -2.20
CA THR A 58 -18.48 24.64 -2.27
C THR A 58 -18.41 26.13 -1.89
N GLY A 59 -19.52 26.74 -1.47
CA GLY A 59 -19.55 28.13 -1.00
C GLY A 59 -18.84 28.31 0.35
N LEU A 60 -18.15 29.43 0.54
CA LEU A 60 -17.41 29.73 1.78
C LEU A 60 -18.29 29.66 3.03
N THR A 61 -19.52 30.18 2.97
CA THR A 61 -20.48 30.16 4.07
C THR A 61 -21.23 28.84 4.16
N GLU A 62 -21.46 28.18 3.02
CA GLU A 62 -22.32 26.99 2.92
C GLU A 62 -21.58 25.67 3.16
N THR A 63 -20.24 25.64 3.05
CA THR A 63 -19.45 24.40 3.18
C THR A 63 -19.72 23.67 4.50
N TYR A 64 -19.59 24.36 5.63
CA TYR A 64 -19.84 23.76 6.95
C TYR A 64 -21.32 23.37 7.12
N ALA A 65 -22.24 24.24 6.70
CA ALA A 65 -23.68 24.01 6.79
C ALA A 65 -24.12 22.76 6.00
N SER A 66 -23.54 22.54 4.81
CA SER A 66 -23.83 21.34 4.01
C SER A 66 -23.36 20.05 4.70
N ILE A 67 -22.20 20.07 5.38
CA ILE A 67 -21.70 18.92 6.14
C ILE A 67 -22.50 18.70 7.42
N GLU A 68 -22.93 19.78 8.07
CA GLU A 68 -23.85 19.71 9.21
C GLU A 68 -25.16 19.05 8.79
N TRP A 69 -25.72 19.47 7.65
CA TRP A 69 -26.91 18.88 7.06
C TRP A 69 -26.75 17.38 6.79
N ILE A 70 -25.65 17.00 6.13
CA ILE A 70 -25.28 15.60 5.88
C ILE A 70 -25.21 14.80 7.19
N SER A 71 -24.69 15.41 8.26
CA SER A 71 -24.39 14.73 9.52
C SER A 71 -25.60 14.63 10.47
N ARG A 72 -26.55 15.57 10.40
CA ARG A 72 -27.69 15.67 11.32
C ARG A 72 -29.01 15.36 10.63
N GLU A 73 -29.45 16.17 9.69
CA GLU A 73 -30.76 16.05 9.04
C GLU A 73 -30.82 14.84 8.09
N ALA A 74 -29.78 14.66 7.28
CA ALA A 74 -29.64 13.58 6.31
C ALA A 74 -28.87 12.36 6.88
N TRP A 75 -28.84 12.20 8.20
CA TRP A 75 -27.95 11.26 8.88
C TRP A 75 -28.11 9.82 8.39
N TRP A 76 -29.34 9.37 8.12
CA TRP A 76 -29.67 7.97 7.82
C TRP A 76 -29.08 7.47 6.49
N HIS A 77 -28.80 8.38 5.55
CA HIS A 77 -28.17 8.06 4.27
C HIS A 77 -26.81 8.76 4.11
N ALA A 78 -26.81 10.10 4.07
CA ALA A 78 -25.62 10.89 3.82
C ALA A 78 -24.68 10.86 5.02
N GLY A 79 -25.21 10.90 6.25
CA GLY A 79 -24.39 10.78 7.47
C GLY A 79 -23.75 9.40 7.62
N VAL A 80 -24.49 8.33 7.30
CA VAL A 80 -23.94 6.96 7.22
C VAL A 80 -22.88 6.88 6.12
N ALA A 81 -23.12 7.46 4.94
CA ALA A 81 -22.14 7.49 3.85
C ALA A 81 -20.87 8.28 4.25
N ARG A 82 -21.01 9.41 4.95
CA ARG A 82 -19.90 10.21 5.51
C ARG A 82 -19.08 9.39 6.50
N SER A 83 -19.76 8.68 7.40
CA SER A 83 -19.11 7.82 8.39
C SER A 83 -18.41 6.62 7.74
N LEU A 84 -19.04 6.02 6.72
CA LEU A 84 -18.47 4.94 5.93
C LEU A 84 -17.23 5.41 5.15
N HIS A 85 -17.29 6.58 4.51
CA HIS A 85 -16.18 7.21 3.80
C HIS A 85 -14.97 7.44 4.74
N ARG A 86 -15.26 7.96 5.93
CA ARG A 86 -14.30 8.20 7.01
C ARG A 86 -13.63 6.91 7.48
N TYR A 87 -14.41 5.92 7.91
CA TYR A 87 -13.87 4.67 8.47
C TYR A 87 -13.21 3.78 7.42
N ALA A 88 -13.68 3.80 6.18
CA ALA A 88 -13.02 3.10 5.09
C ALA A 88 -11.65 3.72 4.78
N SER A 89 -11.52 5.05 4.85
CA SER A 89 -10.24 5.75 4.71
C SER A 89 -9.27 5.40 5.85
N ASP A 90 -9.72 5.39 7.10
CA ASP A 90 -8.90 4.99 8.26
C ASP A 90 -8.40 3.55 8.13
N LEU A 91 -9.32 2.64 7.82
CA LEU A 91 -8.98 1.24 7.64
C LEU A 91 -8.05 1.03 6.43
N MET A 92 -8.16 1.84 5.38
CA MET A 92 -7.27 1.79 4.23
C MET A 92 -5.82 2.12 4.63
N VAL A 93 -5.61 3.12 5.52
CA VAL A 93 -4.28 3.43 6.07
C VAL A 93 -3.73 2.25 6.86
N VAL A 94 -4.54 1.65 7.74
CA VAL A 94 -4.13 0.46 8.52
C VAL A 94 -3.75 -0.72 7.61
N VAL A 95 -4.58 -1.01 6.60
CA VAL A 95 -4.33 -2.07 5.62
C VAL A 95 -3.06 -1.78 4.81
N MET A 96 -2.85 -0.54 4.39
CA MET A 96 -1.67 -0.12 3.63
C MET A 96 -0.37 -0.33 4.42
N PHE A 97 -0.29 0.14 5.66
CA PHE A 97 0.92 -0.05 6.48
C PHE A 97 1.14 -1.52 6.85
N THR A 98 0.06 -2.24 7.17
CA THR A 98 0.15 -3.68 7.43
C THR A 98 0.63 -4.44 6.19
N HIS A 99 0.16 -4.05 4.99
CA HIS A 99 0.61 -4.62 3.72
C HIS A 99 2.10 -4.38 3.51
N LEU A 100 2.57 -3.14 3.67
CA LEU A 100 3.98 -2.77 3.54
C LEU A 100 4.86 -3.56 4.52
N LEU A 101 4.49 -3.58 5.80
CA LEU A 101 5.23 -4.26 6.85
C LEU A 101 5.28 -5.78 6.63
N ARG A 102 4.16 -6.37 6.19
CA ARG A 102 4.07 -7.80 5.91
C ARG A 102 4.94 -8.21 4.73
N GLU A 103 4.86 -7.51 3.61
CA GLU A 103 5.68 -7.83 2.43
C GLU A 103 7.17 -7.59 2.71
N TRP A 104 7.51 -6.61 3.55
CA TRP A 104 8.86 -6.44 4.10
C TRP A 104 9.30 -7.64 4.96
N ALA A 105 8.50 -8.03 5.95
CA ALA A 105 8.80 -9.12 6.87
C ALA A 105 8.99 -10.46 6.14
N LEU A 106 8.20 -10.69 5.08
CA LEU A 106 8.28 -11.88 4.23
C LEU A 106 9.38 -11.79 3.14
N GLY A 107 10.09 -10.66 3.04
CA GLY A 107 11.17 -10.44 2.07
C GLY A 107 10.70 -10.28 0.62
N ARG A 108 9.41 -10.00 0.40
CA ARG A 108 8.72 -10.03 -0.91
C ARG A 108 8.77 -8.72 -1.67
N PHE A 109 9.83 -7.97 -1.47
CA PHE A 109 10.10 -6.71 -2.16
C PHE A 109 11.37 -6.77 -3.01
N ARG A 110 12.05 -7.92 -3.04
CA ARG A 110 13.28 -8.14 -3.82
C ARG A 110 13.00 -8.98 -5.07
N GLY A 111 14.03 -9.10 -5.92
CA GLY A 111 13.95 -9.89 -7.16
C GLY A 111 12.88 -9.34 -8.09
N ALA A 112 12.09 -10.20 -8.74
CA ALA A 112 11.03 -9.79 -9.66
C ALA A 112 9.97 -8.84 -9.04
N ARG A 113 9.90 -8.73 -7.70
CA ARG A 113 8.90 -7.95 -6.97
C ARG A 113 9.35 -6.52 -6.62
N TRP A 114 10.59 -6.14 -6.94
CA TRP A 114 11.09 -4.78 -6.65
C TRP A 114 10.20 -3.69 -7.26
N PHE A 115 9.62 -3.96 -8.43
CA PHE A 115 8.81 -3.00 -9.16
C PHE A 115 7.55 -2.61 -8.39
N SER A 116 6.81 -3.59 -7.87
CA SER A 116 5.61 -3.31 -7.05
C SER A 116 5.99 -2.59 -5.76
N TRP A 117 7.10 -2.95 -5.12
CA TRP A 117 7.57 -2.22 -3.94
C TRP A 117 7.87 -0.75 -4.24
N PHE A 118 8.69 -0.47 -5.26
CA PHE A 118 9.09 0.89 -5.62
C PHE A 118 7.89 1.76 -6.04
N THR A 119 7.01 1.22 -6.87
CA THR A 119 5.79 1.91 -7.31
C THR A 119 4.73 2.04 -6.23
N GLY A 120 4.80 1.24 -5.15
CA GLY A 120 3.95 1.36 -3.97
C GLY A 120 4.34 2.52 -3.05
N VAL A 121 5.55 3.06 -3.15
CA VAL A 121 5.99 4.19 -2.30
C VAL A 121 5.22 5.48 -2.63
N PRO A 122 5.07 5.91 -3.90
CA PRO A 122 4.21 7.04 -4.25
C PRO A 122 2.75 6.88 -3.82
N VAL A 123 2.22 5.65 -3.83
CA VAL A 123 0.84 5.34 -3.39
C VAL A 123 0.61 5.79 -1.93
N ILE A 124 1.60 5.62 -1.05
CA ILE A 124 1.52 6.06 0.36
C ILE A 124 1.28 7.57 0.43
N TRP A 125 2.08 8.35 -0.30
CA TRP A 125 1.96 9.81 -0.32
C TRP A 125 0.60 10.28 -0.84
N PHE A 126 0.10 9.67 -1.91
CA PHE A 126 -1.21 10.03 -2.48
C PHE A 126 -2.39 9.67 -1.57
N VAL A 127 -2.30 8.57 -0.81
CA VAL A 127 -3.30 8.25 0.23
C VAL A 127 -3.33 9.35 1.29
N TYR A 128 -2.17 9.75 1.83
CA TYR A 128 -2.09 10.83 2.82
C TYR A 128 -2.55 12.19 2.27
N MET A 129 -2.14 12.56 1.05
CA MET A 129 -2.61 13.79 0.41
C MET A 129 -4.13 13.78 0.22
N SER A 130 -4.72 12.65 -0.16
CA SER A 130 -6.17 12.52 -0.30
C SER A 130 -6.87 12.67 1.05
N GLY A 131 -6.38 12.00 2.10
CA GLY A 131 -6.95 12.14 3.44
C GLY A 131 -6.86 13.55 3.99
N ILE A 132 -5.68 14.19 3.92
CA ILE A 132 -5.47 15.56 4.40
C ILE A 132 -6.39 16.54 3.67
N THR A 133 -6.48 16.46 2.34
CA THR A 133 -7.38 17.34 1.57
C THR A 133 -8.85 17.08 1.88
N GLY A 134 -9.23 15.83 2.16
CA GLY A 134 -10.59 15.48 2.59
C GLY A 134 -10.96 16.08 3.95
N PHE A 135 -10.02 16.14 4.90
CA PHE A 135 -10.23 16.84 6.17
C PHE A 135 -10.50 18.34 6.00
N TRP A 136 -9.88 18.99 5.01
CA TRP A 136 -10.09 20.42 4.76
C TRP A 136 -11.53 20.72 4.35
N LEU A 137 -12.16 19.82 3.59
CA LEU A 137 -13.53 19.99 3.08
C LEU A 137 -14.59 20.01 4.18
N VAL A 138 -14.30 19.48 5.37
CA VAL A 138 -15.25 19.47 6.50
C VAL A 138 -15.45 20.88 7.08
N TRP A 139 -14.42 21.72 6.98
CA TRP A 139 -14.39 23.10 7.48
C TRP A 139 -14.83 23.29 8.96
N ASP A 140 -14.55 22.30 9.80
CA ASP A 140 -14.69 22.40 11.25
C ASP A 140 -13.39 22.85 11.94
N ARG A 141 -13.39 22.97 13.27
CA ARG A 141 -12.17 23.33 14.03
C ARG A 141 -10.97 22.41 13.79
N LEU A 142 -11.17 21.12 13.46
CA LEU A 142 -10.06 20.24 13.09
C LEU A 142 -9.54 20.59 11.70
N ALA A 143 -10.45 20.79 10.74
CA ALA A 143 -10.12 21.21 9.38
C ALA A 143 -9.29 22.50 9.37
N GLN A 144 -9.69 23.51 10.17
CA GLN A 144 -8.93 24.76 10.33
C GLN A 144 -7.51 24.50 10.83
N TYR A 145 -7.37 23.72 11.90
CA TYR A 145 -6.06 23.35 12.45
C TYR A 145 -5.19 22.66 11.39
N VAL A 146 -5.75 21.65 10.71
CA VAL A 146 -5.06 20.86 9.68
C VAL A 146 -4.65 21.76 8.52
N ALA A 147 -5.57 22.59 8.01
CA ALA A 147 -5.32 23.47 6.88
C ALA A 147 -4.20 24.46 7.16
N VAL A 148 -4.31 25.20 8.27
CA VAL A 148 -3.32 26.21 8.63
C VAL A 148 -1.94 25.59 8.84
N ARG A 149 -1.84 24.52 9.65
CA ARG A 149 -0.54 23.86 9.93
C ARG A 149 0.09 23.23 8.70
N THR A 150 -0.71 22.66 7.79
CA THR A 150 -0.20 22.15 6.52
C THR A 150 0.32 23.27 5.64
N THR A 151 -0.41 24.38 5.51
CA THR A 151 0.03 25.49 4.66
C THR A 151 1.27 26.18 5.20
N GLU A 152 1.34 26.39 6.51
CA GLU A 152 2.55 26.90 7.17
C GLU A 152 3.75 25.98 6.92
N PHE A 153 3.54 24.65 6.97
CA PHE A 153 4.60 23.69 6.69
C PHE A 153 5.00 23.67 5.20
N LEU A 154 4.05 23.75 4.27
CA LEU A 154 4.31 23.80 2.83
C LEU A 154 5.01 25.09 2.40
N ASP A 155 4.69 26.22 3.03
CA ASP A 155 5.31 27.51 2.75
C ASP A 155 6.83 27.51 3.02
N THR A 156 7.31 26.63 3.91
CA THR A 156 8.75 26.46 4.18
C THR A 156 9.55 25.92 2.99
N LEU A 157 8.89 25.34 1.98
CA LEU A 157 9.54 24.91 0.74
C LEU A 157 9.95 26.08 -0.16
N GLY A 158 9.31 27.24 -0.01
CA GLY A 158 9.60 28.43 -0.83
C GLY A 158 9.27 28.28 -2.32
N ILE A 159 8.47 27.28 -2.70
CA ILE A 159 8.10 27.01 -4.11
C ILE A 159 6.89 27.83 -4.58
N PHE A 160 6.09 28.35 -3.64
CA PHE A 160 4.88 29.12 -3.94
C PHE A 160 5.22 30.61 -4.04
N GLY A 161 4.58 31.29 -5.00
CA GLY A 161 4.77 32.73 -5.17
C GLY A 161 4.33 33.52 -3.94
N GLU A 162 3.23 33.14 -3.32
CA GLU A 162 2.71 33.74 -2.08
C GLU A 162 2.53 32.67 -1.01
N PRO A 163 2.82 32.97 0.28
CA PRO A 163 2.54 32.05 1.37
C PRO A 163 1.07 31.64 1.36
N ILE A 164 0.78 30.35 1.26
CA ILE A 164 -0.58 29.81 1.24
C ILE A 164 -1.25 30.09 2.58
N ALA A 165 -0.50 30.07 3.69
CA ALA A 165 -1.00 30.34 5.04
C ALA A 165 -1.59 31.75 5.19
N ARG A 166 -1.23 32.71 4.33
CA ARG A 166 -1.80 34.07 4.31
C ARG A 166 -3.31 34.06 4.07
N ASN A 167 -3.83 33.09 3.32
CA ASN A 167 -5.26 32.97 3.05
C ASN A 167 -6.10 32.72 4.33
N PHE A 168 -5.47 32.26 5.41
CA PHE A 168 -6.13 31.92 6.67
C PHE A 168 -5.96 32.99 7.76
N LEU A 169 -5.47 34.19 7.42
CA LEU A 169 -5.34 35.28 8.40
C LEU A 169 -6.69 35.85 8.82
N SER A 170 -7.62 35.98 7.87
CA SER A 170 -8.96 36.49 8.11
C SER A 170 -9.93 35.89 7.09
N PRO A 171 -11.24 35.83 7.41
CA PRO A 171 -12.25 35.32 6.48
C PRO A 171 -12.27 36.07 5.14
N ALA A 172 -11.90 37.36 5.13
CA ALA A 172 -11.88 38.19 3.92
C ALA A 172 -10.84 37.74 2.88
N HIS A 173 -9.84 36.94 3.26
CA HIS A 173 -8.86 36.39 2.34
C HIS A 173 -9.29 35.04 1.73
N LEU A 174 -10.34 34.40 2.26
CA LEU A 174 -10.90 33.18 1.69
C LEU A 174 -11.98 33.53 0.67
N SER A 175 -12.04 32.75 -0.42
CA SER A 175 -13.03 32.92 -1.48
C SER A 175 -13.64 31.59 -1.86
N ASP A 176 -14.84 31.59 -2.46
CA ASP A 176 -15.49 30.37 -2.95
C ASP A 176 -14.62 29.58 -3.94
N ARG A 177 -13.76 30.29 -4.69
CA ARG A 177 -12.78 29.68 -5.61
C ARG A 177 -11.77 28.81 -4.89
N PHE A 178 -11.39 29.14 -3.65
CA PHE A 178 -10.50 28.33 -2.84
C PHE A 178 -11.13 26.97 -2.51
N PHE A 179 -12.37 26.94 -2.03
CA PHE A 179 -13.09 25.70 -1.71
C PHE A 179 -13.37 24.86 -2.96
N THR A 180 -13.74 25.52 -4.05
CA THR A 180 -13.87 24.88 -5.36
C THR A 180 -12.57 24.19 -5.78
N LEU A 181 -11.42 24.88 -5.68
CA LEU A 181 -10.10 24.31 -5.95
C LEU A 181 -9.80 23.12 -5.02
N MET A 182 -10.13 23.21 -3.74
CA MET A 182 -9.91 22.14 -2.77
C MET A 182 -10.69 20.87 -3.12
N VAL A 183 -11.95 21.00 -3.55
CA VAL A 183 -12.73 19.85 -4.02
C VAL A 183 -12.13 19.24 -5.28
N PHE A 184 -11.76 20.07 -6.26
CA PHE A 184 -11.08 19.58 -7.47
C PHE A 184 -9.80 18.82 -7.15
N LEU A 185 -8.99 19.34 -6.23
CA LEU A 185 -7.76 18.69 -5.78
C LEU A 185 -8.08 17.35 -5.09
N HIS A 186 -9.07 17.33 -4.20
CA HIS A 186 -9.49 16.12 -3.49
C HIS A 186 -10.08 15.05 -4.42
N ILE A 187 -10.66 15.42 -5.56
CA ILE A 187 -11.12 14.47 -6.60
C ILE A 187 -9.94 14.02 -7.49
N ALA A 188 -9.06 14.95 -7.88
CA ALA A 188 -7.94 14.66 -8.77
C ALA A 188 -6.90 13.73 -8.14
N ILE A 189 -6.60 13.88 -6.85
CA ILE A 189 -5.60 13.06 -6.14
C ILE A 189 -6.00 11.56 -6.14
N PRO A 190 -7.23 11.14 -5.77
CA PRO A 190 -7.70 9.77 -5.87
C PRO A 190 -7.69 9.19 -7.30
N LEU A 191 -7.94 10.01 -8.33
CA LEU A 191 -7.87 9.55 -9.72
C LEU A 191 -6.41 9.22 -10.10
N LEU A 192 -5.46 10.06 -9.68
CA LEU A 192 -4.03 9.77 -9.83
C LEU A 192 -3.61 8.57 -8.98
N LEU A 193 -4.14 8.44 -7.76
CA LEU A 193 -3.94 7.28 -6.90
C LEU A 193 -4.42 5.99 -7.58
N LEU A 194 -5.59 6.00 -8.25
CA LEU A 194 -6.09 4.86 -9.02
C LEU A 194 -5.11 4.45 -10.13
N LEU A 195 -4.58 5.43 -10.88
CA LEU A 195 -3.54 5.19 -11.88
C LEU A 195 -2.29 4.57 -11.25
N LEU A 196 -1.80 5.11 -10.13
CA LEU A 196 -0.63 4.58 -9.42
C LEU A 196 -0.87 3.17 -8.87
N MET A 197 -2.06 2.88 -8.34
CA MET A 197 -2.45 1.54 -7.89
C MET A 197 -2.51 0.54 -9.05
N TRP A 198 -2.98 0.97 -10.23
CA TRP A 198 -2.92 0.16 -11.44
C TRP A 198 -1.47 -0.12 -11.86
N ILE A 199 -0.59 0.90 -11.86
CA ILE A 199 0.85 0.74 -12.11
C ILE A 199 1.47 -0.25 -11.11
N HIS A 200 1.13 -0.13 -9.82
CA HIS A 200 1.64 -0.97 -8.74
C HIS A 200 1.43 -2.47 -8.96
N VAL A 201 0.33 -2.85 -9.63
CA VAL A 201 -0.03 -4.26 -9.91
C VAL A 201 0.35 -4.76 -11.31
N GLN A 202 0.91 -3.92 -12.18
CA GLN A 202 1.17 -4.26 -13.60
C GLN A 202 2.05 -5.51 -13.80
N ARG A 203 3.07 -5.70 -12.96
CA ARG A 203 3.99 -6.86 -13.07
C ARG A 203 3.51 -8.09 -12.28
N ILE A 204 2.25 -8.09 -11.86
CA ILE A 204 1.63 -9.18 -11.10
C ILE A 204 0.58 -9.86 -12.00
N SER A 205 0.94 -10.99 -12.61
CA SER A 205 0.03 -11.79 -13.46
C SER A 205 -1.25 -12.16 -12.72
N ALA A 206 -2.44 -11.86 -13.24
CA ALA A 206 -3.72 -12.10 -12.53
C ALA A 206 -3.69 -11.56 -11.08
N ALA A 207 -3.38 -10.26 -10.94
CA ALA A 207 -3.44 -9.56 -9.66
C ALA A 207 -4.86 -9.66 -9.06
N ARG A 208 -4.95 -10.03 -7.79
CA ARG A 208 -6.23 -10.06 -7.06
C ARG A 208 -6.54 -8.65 -6.60
N THR A 209 -7.55 -8.01 -7.19
CA THR A 209 -8.02 -6.66 -6.82
C THR A 209 -9.39 -6.67 -6.13
N ARG A 210 -10.00 -7.85 -6.01
CA ARG A 210 -11.28 -8.05 -5.32
C ARG A 210 -11.10 -9.10 -4.23
N PRO A 211 -11.45 -8.81 -2.96
CA PRO A 211 -11.40 -9.81 -1.91
C PRO A 211 -12.51 -10.87 -2.13
N PRO A 212 -12.40 -12.05 -1.51
CA PRO A 212 -13.48 -13.03 -1.50
C PRO A 212 -14.79 -12.42 -0.98
N ARG A 213 -15.92 -12.79 -1.57
CA ARG A 213 -17.25 -12.20 -1.27
C ARG A 213 -17.59 -12.20 0.21
N GLY A 214 -17.27 -13.28 0.94
CA GLY A 214 -17.53 -13.37 2.38
C GLY A 214 -16.73 -12.36 3.20
N LEU A 215 -15.43 -12.21 2.91
CA LEU A 215 -14.59 -11.20 3.55
C LEU A 215 -15.05 -9.77 3.21
N ALA A 216 -15.46 -9.54 1.96
CA ALA A 216 -16.02 -8.24 1.53
C ALA A 216 -17.28 -7.89 2.34
N ALA A 217 -18.22 -8.85 2.47
CA ALA A 217 -19.46 -8.66 3.22
C ALA A 217 -19.20 -8.42 4.71
N ILE A 218 -18.28 -9.18 5.32
CA ILE A 218 -17.88 -8.97 6.73
C ILE A 218 -17.29 -7.58 6.93
N THR A 219 -16.37 -7.16 6.05
CA THR A 219 -15.70 -5.86 6.15
C THR A 219 -16.69 -4.71 5.96
N LEU A 220 -17.53 -4.78 4.93
CA LEU A 220 -18.56 -3.78 4.67
C LEU A 220 -19.59 -3.72 5.80
N GLY A 221 -20.05 -4.88 6.28
CA GLY A 221 -20.98 -4.96 7.40
C GLY A 221 -20.40 -4.34 8.67
N ALA A 222 -19.14 -4.64 9.00
CA ALA A 222 -18.45 -4.02 10.13
C ALA A 222 -18.35 -2.49 10.00
N LEU A 223 -18.04 -1.99 8.81
CA LEU A 223 -18.00 -0.54 8.54
C LEU A 223 -19.38 0.11 8.66
N VAL A 224 -20.44 -0.51 8.13
CA VAL A 224 -21.82 0.00 8.20
C VAL A 224 -22.31 0.00 9.64
N VAL A 225 -22.10 -1.09 10.40
CA VAL A 225 -22.46 -1.15 11.82
C VAL A 225 -21.70 -0.09 12.61
N SER A 226 -20.41 0.10 12.33
CA SER A 226 -19.62 1.16 12.99
C SER A 226 -20.14 2.56 12.64
N ALA A 227 -20.51 2.81 11.38
CA ALA A 227 -21.11 4.06 10.94
C ALA A 227 -22.45 4.37 11.63
N LEU A 228 -23.24 3.35 11.95
CA LEU A 228 -24.53 3.50 12.64
C LEU A 228 -24.36 3.69 14.16
N VAL A 229 -23.46 2.92 14.79
CA VAL A 229 -23.27 2.92 16.25
C VAL A 229 -22.41 4.08 16.71
N ALA A 230 -21.41 4.47 15.92
CA ALA A 230 -20.52 5.57 16.19
C ALA A 230 -20.39 6.44 14.92
N PRO A 231 -21.32 7.38 14.66
CA PRO A 231 -21.20 8.28 13.51
C PRO A 231 -19.92 9.11 13.56
N ALA A 232 -19.40 9.49 12.39
CA ALA A 232 -18.20 10.31 12.29
C ALA A 232 -18.43 11.68 12.97
N PRO A 233 -17.51 12.12 13.84
CA PRO A 233 -17.70 13.35 14.61
C PRO A 233 -17.72 14.57 13.69
N LEU A 234 -18.49 15.59 14.06
CA LEU A 234 -18.45 16.93 13.48
C LEU A 234 -18.18 17.91 14.63
N LYS A 235 -17.08 18.64 14.55
CA LYS A 235 -16.75 19.67 15.55
C LYS A 235 -17.45 20.99 15.19
N GLY A 236 -17.39 21.98 16.08
CA GLY A 236 -17.90 23.31 15.79
C GLY A 236 -17.24 23.92 14.54
N PRO A 237 -17.87 24.94 13.92
CA PRO A 237 -17.37 25.56 12.70
C PRO A 237 -15.97 26.15 12.89
N ALA A 238 -15.21 26.20 11.81
CA ALA A 238 -13.94 26.91 11.76
C ALA A 238 -14.17 28.40 12.07
N ASP A 239 -13.29 28.95 12.91
CA ASP A 239 -13.30 30.34 13.32
C ASP A 239 -11.86 30.87 13.30
N LEU A 240 -11.52 31.65 12.27
CA LEU A 240 -10.17 32.18 12.09
C LEU A 240 -9.77 33.21 13.15
N ALA A 241 -10.72 33.72 13.94
CA ALA A 241 -10.45 34.57 15.09
C ALA A 241 -9.92 33.79 16.31
N SER A 242 -10.10 32.48 16.35
CA SER A 242 -9.65 31.63 17.44
C SER A 242 -8.73 30.52 16.95
N VAL A 243 -7.92 29.99 17.86
CA VAL A 243 -7.02 28.86 17.60
C VAL A 243 -7.53 27.63 18.33
N PRO A 244 -7.75 26.50 17.63
CA PRO A 244 -8.13 25.26 18.28
C PRO A 244 -7.01 24.74 19.22
N GLN A 245 -7.08 25.07 20.52
CA GLN A 245 -6.06 24.72 21.52
C GLN A 245 -5.98 23.21 21.79
N ALA A 246 -7.12 22.51 21.81
CA ALA A 246 -7.20 21.07 21.99
C ALA A 246 -7.95 20.42 20.80
N VAL A 247 -7.27 19.54 20.08
CA VAL A 247 -7.80 18.85 18.90
C VAL A 247 -7.71 17.33 19.07
N GLY A 248 -8.84 16.63 18.94
CA GLY A 248 -8.82 15.18 18.71
C GLY A 248 -8.23 14.92 17.33
N LEU A 249 -6.97 14.51 17.27
CA LEU A 249 -6.27 14.19 16.03
C LEU A 249 -6.71 12.82 15.54
N ASP A 250 -6.91 12.73 14.24
CA ASP A 250 -6.84 11.45 13.57
C ASP A 250 -5.40 10.97 13.52
N TRP A 251 -5.07 10.03 14.39
CA TRP A 251 -3.71 9.48 14.47
C TRP A 251 -3.30 8.65 13.26
N PHE A 252 -4.20 8.29 12.33
CA PHE A 252 -3.84 7.65 11.07
C PHE A 252 -3.31 8.64 10.04
N PHE A 253 -4.05 9.71 9.76
CA PHE A 253 -3.66 10.71 8.76
C PHE A 253 -2.83 11.86 9.32
N LEU A 254 -3.04 12.23 10.59
CA LEU A 254 -2.51 13.44 11.22
C LEU A 254 -1.40 13.15 12.25
N SER A 255 -0.88 11.92 12.30
CA SER A 255 0.23 11.54 13.22
C SER A 255 1.49 12.39 13.06
N ALA A 256 1.72 12.98 11.88
CA ALA A 256 2.87 13.86 11.63
C ALA A 256 2.71 15.29 12.18
N TYR A 257 1.50 15.74 12.52
CA TYR A 257 1.24 17.13 12.92
C TYR A 257 1.91 17.52 14.25
N PRO A 258 1.89 16.67 15.29
CA PRO A 258 2.72 16.82 16.48
C PRO A 258 4.20 17.10 16.18
N LEU A 259 4.76 16.42 15.17
CA LEU A 259 6.16 16.60 14.76
C LEU A 259 6.35 17.91 14.01
N ILE A 260 5.38 18.29 13.14
CA ILE A 260 5.36 19.57 12.41
C ILE A 260 5.33 20.78 13.37
N GLU A 261 4.77 20.64 14.56
CA GLU A 261 4.78 21.69 15.59
C GLU A 261 6.09 21.81 16.35
N ARG A 262 6.74 20.68 16.64
CA ARG A 262 7.87 20.65 17.57
C ARG A 262 9.23 20.63 16.90
N ALA A 263 9.32 20.16 15.66
CA ALA A 263 10.57 20.05 14.93
C ALA A 263 10.71 21.15 13.87
N ALA A 264 11.95 21.56 13.62
CA ALA A 264 12.25 22.48 12.54
C ALA A 264 11.87 21.87 11.18
N ALA A 265 11.15 22.62 10.34
CA ALA A 265 10.64 22.13 9.07
C ALA A 265 11.70 21.48 8.15
N PRO A 266 12.96 22.00 8.03
CA PRO A 266 13.99 21.33 7.25
C PRO A 266 14.32 19.92 7.74
N VAL A 267 14.28 19.67 9.06
CA VAL A 267 14.52 18.34 9.63
C VAL A 267 13.44 17.36 9.17
N ILE A 268 12.18 17.81 9.14
CA ILE A 268 11.04 16.99 8.73
C ILE A 268 11.12 16.69 7.23
N TRP A 269 11.39 17.70 6.38
CA TRP A 269 11.52 17.50 4.94
C TRP A 269 12.68 16.58 4.59
N ILE A 270 13.87 16.79 5.18
CA ILE A 270 15.02 15.92 4.99
C ILE A 270 14.69 14.50 5.46
N GLY A 271 14.07 14.36 6.64
CA GLY A 271 13.65 13.06 7.16
C GLY A 271 12.64 12.35 6.25
N ALA A 272 11.66 13.07 5.72
CA ALA A 272 10.66 12.54 4.79
C ALA A 272 11.31 12.08 3.47
N VAL A 273 12.22 12.89 2.90
CA VAL A 273 12.95 12.54 1.67
C VAL A 273 13.87 11.34 1.91
N VAL A 274 14.70 11.38 2.95
CA VAL A 274 15.63 10.29 3.29
C VAL A 274 14.86 9.00 3.60
N GLY A 275 13.79 9.08 4.38
CA GLY A 275 12.92 7.94 4.69
C GLY A 275 12.28 7.35 3.44
N THR A 276 11.73 8.21 2.56
CA THR A 276 11.14 7.79 1.27
C THR A 276 12.16 7.10 0.39
N VAL A 277 13.35 7.69 0.23
CA VAL A 277 14.44 7.14 -0.57
C VAL A 277 14.93 5.82 0.05
N ALA A 278 15.06 5.73 1.37
CA ALA A 278 15.48 4.51 2.05
C ALA A 278 14.48 3.37 1.87
N VAL A 279 13.18 3.64 2.05
CA VAL A 279 12.11 2.67 1.79
C VAL A 279 12.12 2.26 0.32
N ALA A 280 12.13 3.22 -0.61
CA ALA A 280 12.14 2.95 -2.04
C ALA A 280 13.37 2.14 -2.47
N ALA A 281 14.55 2.43 -1.93
CA ALA A 281 15.82 1.79 -2.27
C ALA A 281 16.02 0.41 -1.61
N LEU A 282 15.18 0.04 -0.65
CA LEU A 282 15.30 -1.20 0.13
C LEU A 282 15.45 -2.49 -0.71
N PRO A 283 14.78 -2.67 -1.87
CA PRO A 283 14.98 -3.83 -2.75
C PRO A 283 16.44 -4.04 -3.19
N TRP A 284 17.20 -2.94 -3.28
CA TRP A 284 18.58 -2.92 -3.74
C TRP A 284 19.59 -2.78 -2.59
N ALA A 285 19.14 -2.69 -1.34
CA ALA A 285 20.05 -2.63 -0.19
C ALA A 285 20.80 -3.96 0.02
N PRO A 286 22.11 -3.94 0.32
CA PRO A 286 22.89 -5.14 0.64
C PRO A 286 22.51 -5.71 2.04
N PRO A 287 22.77 -7.01 2.30
CA PRO A 287 23.28 -8.03 1.39
C PRO A 287 22.21 -8.50 0.39
N ARG A 288 22.57 -8.55 -0.90
CA ARG A 288 21.68 -9.06 -1.96
C ARG A 288 21.87 -10.58 -2.08
N PRO A 289 20.80 -11.38 -2.02
CA PRO A 289 20.92 -12.79 -2.38
C PRO A 289 21.32 -12.91 -3.85
N PRO A 290 22.15 -13.89 -4.23
CA PRO A 290 22.48 -14.14 -5.62
C PRO A 290 21.18 -14.37 -6.41
N ARG A 291 21.11 -13.79 -7.62
CA ARG A 291 19.99 -14.04 -8.52
C ARG A 291 20.09 -15.49 -9.00
N PRO A 292 19.03 -16.30 -8.87
CA PRO A 292 19.05 -17.65 -9.39
C PRO A 292 19.12 -17.60 -10.92
N ALA A 293 19.75 -18.60 -11.54
CA ALA A 293 19.78 -18.72 -12.99
C ALA A 293 18.35 -18.78 -13.55
N ALA A 294 18.08 -17.99 -14.59
CA ALA A 294 16.79 -18.01 -15.26
C ALA A 294 16.55 -19.38 -15.92
N ALA A 295 15.28 -19.74 -16.13
CA ALA A 295 14.95 -20.93 -16.92
C ALA A 295 15.52 -20.79 -18.34
N GLU A 296 16.02 -21.89 -18.89
CA GLU A 296 16.60 -21.97 -20.24
C GLU A 296 15.68 -22.77 -21.15
N VAL A 297 15.55 -22.34 -22.40
CA VAL A 297 14.70 -22.95 -23.42
C VAL A 297 15.56 -23.69 -24.42
N PHE A 298 15.22 -24.95 -24.68
CA PHE A 298 15.90 -25.81 -25.65
C PHE A 298 15.00 -25.98 -26.86
N LEU A 299 15.35 -25.30 -27.96
CA LEU A 299 14.48 -25.17 -29.14
C LEU A 299 14.13 -26.52 -29.77
N ASP A 300 15.07 -27.47 -29.80
CA ASP A 300 14.87 -28.85 -30.27
C ASP A 300 13.74 -29.61 -29.53
N HIS A 301 13.36 -29.12 -28.35
CA HIS A 301 12.33 -29.73 -27.50
C HIS A 301 11.20 -28.76 -27.12
N CYS A 302 11.24 -27.54 -27.65
CA CYS A 302 10.21 -26.54 -27.52
C CYS A 302 9.26 -26.64 -28.72
N ASN A 303 7.96 -26.80 -28.48
CA ASN A 303 6.95 -26.90 -29.53
C ASN A 303 6.05 -25.66 -29.62
N GLY A 304 6.39 -24.57 -28.93
CA GLY A 304 5.62 -23.33 -28.97
C GLY A 304 4.23 -23.38 -28.34
N CYS A 305 3.87 -24.41 -27.54
CA CYS A 305 2.50 -24.62 -27.06
C CYS A 305 1.98 -23.64 -25.98
N GLU A 306 2.73 -22.60 -25.65
CA GLU A 306 2.37 -21.49 -24.74
C GLU A 306 2.09 -21.85 -23.26
N ARG A 307 2.06 -23.13 -22.88
CA ARG A 307 1.71 -23.58 -21.51
C ARG A 307 2.62 -22.98 -20.44
N CYS A 308 3.91 -22.88 -20.74
CA CYS A 308 4.89 -22.27 -19.84
C CYS A 308 4.61 -20.77 -19.61
N ALA A 309 4.21 -20.04 -20.65
CA ALA A 309 3.83 -18.63 -20.56
C ALA A 309 2.54 -18.44 -19.76
N ASN A 310 1.51 -19.26 -20.03
CA ASN A 310 0.23 -19.21 -19.33
C ASN A 310 0.30 -19.59 -17.84
N ASP A 311 1.26 -20.43 -17.46
CA ASP A 311 1.45 -20.85 -16.06
C ASP A 311 2.38 -19.91 -15.28
N CYS A 312 3.12 -19.01 -15.95
CA CYS A 312 4.13 -18.15 -15.33
C CYS A 312 3.50 -17.06 -14.45
N PRO A 313 3.66 -17.08 -13.11
CA PRO A 313 3.06 -16.10 -12.22
C PRO A 313 3.74 -14.71 -12.25
N TYR A 314 4.88 -14.58 -12.95
CA TYR A 314 5.70 -13.37 -12.96
C TYR A 314 5.78 -12.73 -14.36
N ASN A 315 5.01 -13.23 -15.35
CA ASN A 315 5.08 -12.79 -16.75
C ASN A 315 6.54 -12.74 -17.26
N ALA A 316 7.30 -13.78 -16.92
CA ALA A 316 8.72 -13.94 -17.23
C ALA A 316 8.96 -14.75 -18.51
N ILE A 317 7.90 -15.21 -19.18
CA ILE A 317 7.99 -15.97 -20.42
C ILE A 317 7.10 -15.27 -21.44
N ARG A 318 7.65 -14.96 -22.61
CA ARG A 318 6.93 -14.45 -23.78
C ARG A 318 6.99 -15.47 -24.89
N MET A 319 5.93 -15.54 -25.70
CA MET A 319 5.94 -16.30 -26.93
C MET A 319 6.36 -15.37 -28.05
N VAL A 320 7.42 -15.74 -28.78
CA VAL A 320 7.97 -14.95 -29.89
C VAL A 320 7.99 -15.81 -31.15
N PRO A 321 8.03 -15.20 -32.36
CA PRO A 321 8.22 -15.95 -33.59
C PRO A 321 9.47 -16.82 -33.50
N ARG A 322 9.35 -18.07 -33.96
CA ARG A 322 10.43 -19.05 -33.87
C ARG A 322 11.64 -18.68 -34.74
N SER A 323 12.86 -18.88 -34.22
CA SER A 323 14.10 -18.42 -34.89
C SER A 323 14.89 -19.50 -35.64
N ASP A 324 14.63 -20.78 -35.40
CA ASP A 324 15.45 -21.90 -35.90
C ASP A 324 14.90 -22.58 -37.16
N GLY A 325 13.80 -22.07 -37.73
CA GLY A 325 13.16 -22.62 -38.93
C GLY A 325 12.38 -23.93 -38.74
N ALA A 326 12.20 -24.42 -37.51
CA ALA A 326 11.36 -25.59 -37.27
C ALA A 326 9.85 -25.26 -37.48
N PRO A 327 8.96 -26.27 -37.66
CA PRO A 327 7.58 -26.07 -38.12
C PRO A 327 6.64 -25.43 -37.08
N PHE A 328 7.13 -25.10 -35.88
CA PHE A 328 6.32 -24.46 -34.85
C PHE A 328 6.30 -22.94 -35.04
N ALA A 329 5.12 -22.32 -34.95
CA ALA A 329 4.98 -20.87 -35.17
C ALA A 329 5.72 -20.02 -34.11
N PHE A 330 5.79 -20.51 -32.87
CA PHE A 330 6.32 -19.76 -31.74
C PHE A 330 7.40 -20.54 -30.99
N GLU A 331 8.26 -19.78 -30.30
CA GLU A 331 9.16 -20.27 -29.27
C GLU A 331 8.97 -19.50 -27.96
N ALA A 332 9.33 -20.14 -26.85
CA ALA A 332 9.33 -19.50 -25.56
C ALA A 332 10.63 -18.71 -25.37
N GLN A 333 10.52 -17.45 -24.96
CA GLN A 333 11.65 -16.62 -24.57
C GLN A 333 11.52 -16.24 -23.09
N VAL A 334 12.57 -16.50 -22.31
CA VAL A 334 12.59 -16.20 -20.86
C VAL A 334 13.22 -14.84 -20.60
N LEU A 335 12.46 -13.97 -19.93
CA LEU A 335 12.92 -12.68 -19.44
C LEU A 335 13.64 -12.86 -18.09
N ALA A 336 14.97 -12.86 -18.13
CA ALA A 336 15.80 -13.14 -16.96
C ALA A 336 15.56 -12.17 -15.79
N ASP A 337 15.18 -10.92 -16.06
CA ASP A 337 14.89 -9.90 -15.04
C ASP A 337 13.62 -10.19 -14.22
N ARG A 338 12.71 -11.02 -14.75
CA ARG A 338 11.43 -11.40 -14.13
C ARG A 338 11.42 -12.83 -13.60
N CYS A 339 12.33 -13.68 -14.05
CA CYS A 339 12.37 -15.07 -13.63
C CYS A 339 12.87 -15.20 -12.19
N VAL A 340 12.14 -15.96 -11.37
CA VAL A 340 12.53 -16.26 -9.97
C VAL A 340 12.98 -17.71 -9.77
N ALA A 341 13.19 -18.44 -10.88
CA ALA A 341 13.58 -19.86 -10.88
C ALA A 341 12.65 -20.78 -10.06
N CYS A 342 11.33 -20.51 -10.05
CA CYS A 342 10.36 -21.34 -9.35
C CYS A 342 10.09 -22.71 -10.03
N GLY A 343 10.47 -22.87 -11.31
CA GLY A 343 10.32 -24.12 -12.05
C GLY A 343 8.90 -24.46 -12.52
N ILE A 344 7.90 -23.60 -12.28
CA ILE A 344 6.50 -23.83 -12.68
C ILE A 344 6.35 -24.11 -14.19
N CYS A 345 7.19 -23.48 -15.00
CA CYS A 345 7.25 -23.68 -16.45
C CYS A 345 7.70 -25.09 -16.84
N MET A 346 8.69 -25.67 -16.14
CA MET A 346 9.11 -27.06 -16.32
C MET A 346 7.94 -28.01 -16.01
N GLY A 347 7.23 -27.79 -14.90
CA GLY A 347 6.07 -28.60 -14.56
C GLY A 347 4.87 -28.47 -15.53
N ALA A 348 4.83 -27.41 -16.33
CA ALA A 348 3.83 -27.19 -17.39
C ALA A 348 4.29 -27.70 -18.76
N CYS A 349 5.57 -28.07 -18.91
CA CYS A 349 6.19 -28.36 -20.19
C CYS A 349 5.85 -29.78 -20.70
N PRO A 350 5.32 -29.93 -21.92
CA PRO A 350 4.98 -31.25 -22.48
C PRO A 350 6.15 -32.23 -22.57
N SER A 351 7.34 -31.73 -22.85
CA SER A 351 8.55 -32.54 -22.99
C SER A 351 9.18 -32.89 -21.64
N SER A 352 8.65 -32.39 -20.52
CA SER A 352 9.08 -32.77 -19.17
C SER A 352 8.55 -34.15 -18.74
N SER A 353 9.01 -35.20 -19.42
CA SER A 353 8.66 -36.59 -19.13
C SER A 353 9.86 -37.36 -18.57
N PRO A 354 9.83 -37.81 -17.30
CA PRO A 354 10.93 -38.54 -16.68
C PRO A 354 11.14 -39.96 -17.25
N PHE A 355 10.18 -40.45 -18.04
CA PHE A 355 10.19 -41.80 -18.63
C PHE A 355 11.17 -41.98 -19.79
N ARG A 356 11.75 -40.91 -20.33
CA ARG A 356 12.69 -41.00 -21.47
C ARG A 356 13.89 -41.86 -21.08
N ARG A 357 14.10 -42.95 -21.84
CA ARG A 357 15.16 -43.96 -21.61
C ARG A 357 16.38 -43.79 -22.51
N SER A 358 16.24 -43.15 -23.67
CA SER A 358 17.31 -42.94 -24.65
C SER A 358 17.60 -41.44 -24.86
N GLY A 359 18.88 -41.11 -25.05
CA GLY A 359 19.36 -39.73 -25.18
C GLY A 359 19.45 -38.96 -23.85
N ASN A 360 19.95 -37.72 -23.91
CA ASN A 360 19.97 -36.82 -22.76
C ASN A 360 18.53 -36.41 -22.40
N LEU A 361 18.18 -36.42 -21.10
CA LEU A 361 16.85 -35.99 -20.62
C LEU A 361 16.78 -34.46 -20.60
N VAL A 362 16.69 -33.87 -21.79
CA VAL A 362 16.54 -32.43 -22.02
C VAL A 362 15.07 -32.16 -22.34
N THR A 363 14.49 -31.18 -21.66
CA THR A 363 13.11 -30.74 -21.91
C THR A 363 13.10 -29.47 -22.77
N GLY A 364 11.92 -28.98 -23.16
CA GLY A 364 11.81 -27.72 -23.89
C GLY A 364 12.12 -26.49 -23.03
N ILE A 365 12.03 -26.61 -21.69
CA ILE A 365 12.39 -25.52 -20.77
C ILE A 365 12.76 -26.10 -19.39
N ASP A 366 14.01 -25.86 -18.95
CA ASP A 366 14.51 -26.35 -17.66
C ASP A 366 15.10 -25.23 -16.78
N LEU A 367 15.27 -25.51 -15.49
CA LEU A 367 16.10 -24.68 -14.61
C LEU A 367 17.55 -25.16 -14.68
N PRO A 368 18.54 -24.29 -14.93
CA PRO A 368 19.95 -24.70 -15.05
C PRO A 368 20.51 -25.38 -13.79
N GLU A 369 20.10 -24.91 -12.61
CA GLU A 369 20.55 -25.47 -11.32
C GLU A 369 19.82 -26.78 -10.93
N LEU A 370 18.69 -27.08 -11.57
CA LEU A 370 17.87 -28.24 -11.27
C LEU A 370 17.11 -28.70 -12.51
N PRO A 371 17.80 -29.17 -13.56
CA PRO A 371 17.14 -29.67 -14.77
C PRO A 371 16.34 -30.94 -14.46
N LEU A 372 15.43 -31.35 -15.35
CA LEU A 372 14.59 -32.52 -15.11
C LEU A 372 15.41 -33.80 -14.87
N ALA A 373 16.56 -33.92 -15.55
CA ALA A 373 17.53 -35.00 -15.34
C ALA A 373 17.98 -35.11 -13.88
N GLU A 374 18.39 -34.00 -13.26
CA GLU A 374 18.82 -33.96 -11.87
C GLU A 374 17.64 -34.11 -10.91
N LEU A 375 16.47 -33.56 -11.23
CA LEU A 375 15.26 -33.78 -10.44
C LEU A 375 14.89 -35.28 -10.39
N ARG A 376 14.95 -35.98 -11.53
CA ARG A 376 14.72 -37.43 -11.60
C ARG A 376 15.74 -38.18 -10.74
N ALA A 377 17.02 -37.82 -10.82
CA ALA A 377 18.06 -38.44 -10.02
C ALA A 377 17.84 -38.21 -8.51
N LYS A 378 17.47 -36.99 -8.10
CA LYS A 378 17.10 -36.69 -6.70
C LYS A 378 15.91 -37.51 -6.20
N VAL A 379 14.90 -37.71 -7.03
CA VAL A 379 13.73 -38.54 -6.70
C VAL A 379 14.12 -39.99 -6.47
N ILE A 380 14.99 -40.55 -7.32
CA ILE A 380 15.48 -41.92 -7.15
C ILE A 380 16.29 -42.05 -5.86
N ARG A 381 17.27 -41.16 -5.62
CA ARG A 381 18.07 -41.16 -4.38
C ARG A 381 17.19 -41.03 -3.13
N ALA A 382 16.23 -40.11 -3.15
CA ALA A 382 15.31 -39.94 -2.03
C ALA A 382 14.41 -41.17 -1.80
N ALA A 383 14.09 -41.93 -2.85
CA ALA A 383 13.34 -43.17 -2.73
C ALA A 383 14.15 -44.29 -2.09
N ASP A 384 15.46 -44.37 -2.36
CA ASP A 384 16.37 -45.33 -1.72
C ASP A 384 16.51 -45.03 -0.22
N GLU A 385 16.49 -43.75 0.14
CA GLU A 385 16.52 -43.28 1.53
C GLU A 385 15.13 -43.27 2.20
N ALA A 386 14.05 -43.61 1.48
CA ALA A 386 12.70 -43.46 2.00
C ALA A 386 12.45 -44.49 3.12
N PRO A 387 12.18 -44.04 4.35
CA PRO A 387 11.97 -44.96 5.46
C PRO A 387 10.68 -45.77 5.22
N ALA A 388 10.77 -47.08 5.40
CA ALA A 388 9.60 -47.94 5.44
C ALA A 388 8.66 -47.48 6.58
N GLY A 389 7.38 -47.35 6.28
CA GLY A 389 6.35 -47.11 7.29
C GLY A 389 6.18 -48.30 8.23
N VAL A 390 5.38 -48.12 9.28
CA VAL A 390 5.05 -49.18 10.25
C VAL A 390 4.42 -50.41 9.56
N ASP A 391 3.69 -50.20 8.47
CA ASP A 391 3.06 -51.25 7.66
C ASP A 391 3.92 -51.66 6.43
N GLY A 392 5.22 -51.31 6.41
CA GLY A 392 6.14 -51.56 5.29
C GLY A 392 6.04 -50.59 4.11
N ALA A 393 4.96 -49.80 4.03
CA ALA A 393 4.72 -48.88 2.92
C ALA A 393 5.72 -47.70 2.89
N ARG A 394 6.34 -47.43 1.73
CA ARG A 394 7.26 -46.32 1.47
C ARG A 394 6.51 -45.15 0.86
N VAL A 395 6.64 -43.97 1.47
CA VAL A 395 6.00 -42.74 0.98
C VAL A 395 7.06 -41.69 0.67
N LEU A 396 7.08 -41.21 -0.57
CA LEU A 396 7.96 -40.13 -0.98
C LEU A 396 7.27 -38.77 -0.82
N THR A 397 7.97 -37.76 -0.32
CA THR A 397 7.43 -36.41 -0.15
C THR A 397 8.09 -35.43 -1.11
N LEU A 398 7.31 -34.78 -1.97
CA LEU A 398 7.77 -33.66 -2.81
C LEU A 398 7.36 -32.34 -2.13
N SER A 399 8.32 -31.62 -1.56
CA SER A 399 8.03 -30.43 -0.76
C SER A 399 8.42 -29.13 -1.44
N CYS A 400 7.67 -28.06 -1.18
CA CYS A 400 8.06 -26.71 -1.56
C CYS A 400 9.08 -26.21 -0.54
N ALA A 401 10.14 -25.60 -1.03
CA ALA A 401 11.14 -24.97 -0.20
C ALA A 401 10.51 -23.92 0.74
N HIS A 402 9.43 -23.26 0.35
CA HIS A 402 8.69 -22.27 1.17
C HIS A 402 7.54 -22.86 2.01
N GLY A 403 7.37 -24.19 2.02
CA GLY A 403 6.27 -24.87 2.69
C GLY A 403 6.64 -25.53 4.03
N ALA A 404 5.71 -26.30 4.57
CA ALA A 404 5.88 -27.01 5.85
C ALA A 404 6.96 -28.11 5.82
N GLY A 405 7.41 -28.54 4.63
CA GLY A 405 8.48 -29.52 4.42
C GLY A 405 9.75 -28.90 3.83
N ALA A 406 10.06 -27.64 4.15
CA ALA A 406 11.19 -26.91 3.58
C ALA A 406 12.57 -27.55 3.85
N GLU A 407 12.69 -28.33 4.93
CA GLU A 407 13.92 -28.99 5.34
C GLU A 407 14.06 -30.35 4.67
N GLN A 408 15.29 -30.65 4.25
CA GLN A 408 15.66 -31.93 3.67
C GLN A 408 15.49 -33.04 4.71
N ALA A 409 14.94 -34.17 4.30
CA ALA A 409 14.73 -35.35 5.15
C ALA A 409 14.77 -36.63 4.29
N PRO A 410 15.05 -37.81 4.86
CA PRO A 410 14.96 -39.08 4.15
C PRO A 410 13.58 -39.27 3.53
N GLY A 411 13.51 -39.71 2.27
CA GLY A 411 12.24 -39.81 1.54
C GLY A 411 11.64 -38.47 1.09
N ARG A 412 12.38 -37.35 1.18
CA ARG A 412 11.87 -36.03 0.80
C ARG A 412 12.73 -35.36 -0.28
N VAL A 413 12.07 -34.82 -1.29
CA VAL A 413 12.67 -33.99 -2.32
C VAL A 413 12.16 -32.55 -2.18
N VAL A 414 13.05 -31.63 -1.79
CA VAL A 414 12.74 -30.21 -1.70
C VAL A 414 12.89 -29.56 -3.07
N LEU A 415 11.79 -28.98 -3.56
CA LEU A 415 11.70 -28.25 -4.83
C LEU A 415 11.61 -26.74 -4.56
N PRO A 416 12.10 -25.87 -5.46
CA PRO A 416 11.81 -24.43 -5.38
C PRO A 416 10.30 -24.17 -5.17
N CYS A 417 9.49 -24.83 -6.00
CA CYS A 417 8.04 -24.86 -5.90
C CYS A 417 7.51 -26.27 -6.23
N VAL A 418 6.44 -26.71 -5.56
CA VAL A 418 5.81 -28.01 -5.87
C VAL A 418 5.23 -28.08 -7.28
N ALA A 419 4.89 -26.94 -7.89
CA ALA A 419 4.44 -26.89 -9.28
C ALA A 419 5.57 -27.05 -10.30
N MET A 420 6.82 -27.19 -9.87
CA MET A 420 7.91 -27.64 -10.73
C MET A 420 7.77 -29.11 -11.11
N ALA A 421 7.22 -29.95 -10.23
CA ALA A 421 7.03 -31.36 -10.52
C ALA A 421 5.93 -31.55 -11.58
N PRO A 422 6.26 -32.07 -12.79
CA PRO A 422 5.24 -32.42 -13.76
C PRO A 422 4.44 -33.64 -13.26
N PRO A 423 3.15 -33.78 -13.60
CA PRO A 423 2.36 -34.93 -13.15
C PRO A 423 2.90 -36.29 -13.60
N SER A 424 3.63 -36.33 -14.73
CA SER A 424 4.38 -37.49 -15.21
C SER A 424 5.43 -37.99 -14.21
N LEU A 425 5.93 -37.13 -13.30
CA LEU A 425 6.84 -37.51 -12.23
C LEU A 425 6.15 -38.34 -11.16
N PHE A 426 4.89 -38.03 -10.83
CA PHE A 426 4.11 -38.84 -9.89
C PHE A 426 3.84 -40.23 -10.48
N ASP A 427 3.43 -40.27 -11.75
CA ASP A 427 3.25 -41.52 -12.48
C ASP A 427 4.56 -42.34 -12.54
N PHE A 428 5.72 -41.67 -12.71
CA PHE A 428 7.03 -42.32 -12.72
C PHE A 428 7.40 -42.95 -11.37
N ILE A 429 7.20 -42.22 -10.27
CA ILE A 429 7.49 -42.72 -8.92
C ILE A 429 6.68 -44.00 -8.64
N LEU A 430 5.38 -43.97 -8.93
CA LEU A 430 4.47 -45.08 -8.65
C LEU A 430 4.71 -46.27 -9.59
N SER A 431 4.81 -46.02 -10.90
CA SER A 431 4.96 -47.10 -11.90
C SER A 431 6.31 -47.82 -11.85
N ARG A 432 7.36 -47.17 -11.30
CA ARG A 432 8.68 -47.77 -11.10
C ARG A 432 8.86 -48.41 -9.73
N GLY A 433 7.82 -48.42 -8.89
CA GLY A 433 7.91 -49.00 -7.54
C GLY A 433 8.90 -48.26 -6.63
N LEU A 434 9.15 -46.98 -6.89
CA LEU A 434 10.04 -46.17 -6.05
C LEU A 434 9.39 -45.84 -4.70
N ALA A 435 8.07 -45.70 -4.68
CA ALA A 435 7.27 -45.54 -3.46
C ALA A 435 5.84 -46.07 -3.69
N ASP A 436 5.18 -46.46 -2.60
CA ASP A 436 3.78 -46.87 -2.58
C ASP A 436 2.82 -45.66 -2.61
N GLY A 437 3.33 -44.47 -2.26
CA GLY A 437 2.59 -43.22 -2.29
C GLY A 437 3.49 -41.99 -2.44
N VAL A 438 2.91 -40.90 -2.95
CA VAL A 438 3.58 -39.61 -3.11
C VAL A 438 2.80 -38.53 -2.38
N VAL A 439 3.41 -37.93 -1.36
CA VAL A 439 2.87 -36.76 -0.66
C VAL A 439 3.43 -35.50 -1.29
N ILE A 440 2.56 -34.55 -1.62
CA ILE A 440 2.98 -33.23 -2.08
C ILE A 440 2.83 -32.25 -0.92
N ALA A 441 3.91 -31.54 -0.60
CA ALA A 441 4.01 -30.65 0.53
C ALA A 441 4.35 -29.18 0.14
N GLY A 442 3.39 -28.44 -0.42
CA GLY A 442 3.45 -27.03 -0.81
C GLY A 442 3.36 -25.99 0.32
N CYS A 443 3.07 -24.75 -0.08
CA CYS A 443 2.85 -23.62 0.85
C CYS A 443 1.48 -23.71 1.56
N ALA A 444 1.24 -22.82 2.53
CA ALA A 444 -0.04 -22.73 3.23
C ALA A 444 -1.22 -22.44 2.28
N ALA A 445 -2.43 -22.83 2.69
CA ALA A 445 -3.63 -22.65 1.85
C ALA A 445 -3.95 -21.18 1.59
N ARG A 446 -3.85 -20.35 2.64
CA ARG A 446 -4.05 -18.89 2.54
C ARG A 446 -3.07 -18.20 1.61
N GLU A 447 -1.87 -18.78 1.45
CA GLU A 447 -0.80 -18.11 0.76
C GLU A 447 0.26 -19.04 0.18
N CYS A 448 0.55 -18.84 -1.11
CA CYS A 448 1.64 -19.48 -1.82
C CYS A 448 2.75 -18.48 -2.12
N HIS A 449 4.00 -18.82 -1.78
CA HIS A 449 5.16 -17.96 -2.04
C HIS A 449 5.24 -17.58 -3.53
N ASP A 450 5.21 -18.58 -4.41
CA ASP A 450 5.19 -18.38 -5.87
C ASP A 450 3.78 -18.20 -6.46
N ARG A 451 2.87 -17.62 -5.66
CA ARG A 451 1.51 -17.20 -6.03
C ARG A 451 0.58 -18.35 -6.44
N PHE A 452 0.79 -18.94 -7.61
CA PHE A 452 -0.09 -19.97 -8.17
C PHE A 452 0.48 -21.39 -8.05
N GLY A 453 1.69 -21.56 -7.50
CA GLY A 453 2.33 -22.87 -7.37
C GLY A 453 1.43 -23.96 -6.78
N ARG A 454 0.83 -23.71 -5.61
CA ARG A 454 -0.11 -24.66 -4.98
C ARG A 454 -1.33 -24.92 -5.88
N THR A 455 -1.96 -23.86 -6.38
CA THR A 455 -3.17 -23.92 -7.19
C THR A 455 -2.96 -24.68 -8.50
N TRP A 456 -1.82 -24.47 -9.18
CA TRP A 456 -1.47 -25.17 -10.40
C TRP A 456 -1.19 -26.65 -10.15
N THR A 457 -0.49 -26.99 -9.07
CA THR A 457 -0.32 -28.39 -8.68
C THR A 457 -1.66 -29.07 -8.41
N GLU A 458 -2.53 -28.45 -7.58
CA GLU A 458 -3.87 -28.97 -7.29
C GLU A 458 -4.69 -29.15 -8.59
N ALA A 459 -4.71 -28.15 -9.48
CA ALA A 459 -5.47 -28.19 -10.73
C ALA A 459 -4.96 -29.26 -11.72
N ARG A 460 -3.63 -29.47 -11.82
CA ARG A 460 -3.04 -30.50 -12.68
C ARG A 460 -3.34 -31.92 -12.17
N ILE A 461 -3.37 -32.12 -10.84
CA ILE A 461 -3.77 -33.40 -10.23
C ILE A 461 -5.26 -33.66 -10.44
N ALA A 462 -6.09 -32.63 -10.25
CA ALA A 462 -7.54 -32.69 -10.45
C ALA A 462 -7.96 -32.77 -11.92
N ARG A 463 -7.01 -32.77 -12.86
CA ARG A 463 -7.26 -32.74 -14.32
C ARG A 463 -8.04 -31.51 -14.81
N ALA A 464 -8.07 -30.44 -14.03
CA ALA A 464 -8.66 -29.15 -14.38
C ALA A 464 -7.72 -28.25 -15.21
N ARG A 465 -6.49 -28.72 -15.49
CA ARG A 465 -5.48 -28.00 -16.28
C ARG A 465 -4.73 -28.97 -17.23
N PRO A 466 -4.29 -28.55 -18.43
CA PRO A 466 -3.54 -29.39 -19.36
C PRO A 466 -2.27 -30.02 -18.75
N HIS A 467 -1.81 -31.15 -19.31
CA HIS A 467 -0.80 -32.05 -18.71
C HIS A 467 -1.21 -32.68 -17.39
N ALA A 468 -2.46 -33.10 -17.28
CA ALA A 468 -2.99 -33.77 -16.11
C ALA A 468 -2.37 -35.17 -15.86
N ALA A 469 -2.41 -35.62 -14.60
CA ALA A 469 -1.95 -36.96 -14.22
C ALA A 469 -2.73 -38.05 -14.97
N ARG A 470 -2.02 -39.02 -15.57
CA ARG A 470 -2.63 -40.04 -16.44
C ARG A 470 -3.30 -41.17 -15.67
N THR A 471 -2.81 -41.51 -14.48
CA THR A 471 -3.36 -42.61 -13.67
C THR A 471 -4.30 -42.12 -12.56
N GLY A 472 -5.31 -42.93 -12.22
CA GLY A 472 -6.12 -42.74 -11.00
C GLY A 472 -5.33 -43.02 -9.71
N ALA A 473 -4.20 -43.72 -9.80
CA ALA A 473 -3.27 -43.94 -8.68
C ALA A 473 -2.62 -42.64 -8.19
N ALA A 474 -2.36 -41.68 -9.09
CA ALA A 474 -1.95 -40.33 -8.72
C ALA A 474 -3.05 -39.53 -7.98
N GLN A 475 -4.33 -39.89 -8.15
CA GLN A 475 -5.46 -39.28 -7.44
C GLN A 475 -5.60 -39.82 -6.00
N ALA A 476 -5.27 -41.09 -5.76
CA ALA A 476 -5.26 -41.69 -4.41
C ALA A 476 -4.07 -41.25 -3.55
N ALA A 477 -2.97 -40.80 -4.17
CA ALA A 477 -1.77 -40.31 -3.47
C ALA A 477 -1.89 -38.85 -2.98
N ALA A 478 -2.87 -38.08 -3.46
CA ALA A 478 -2.94 -36.65 -3.24
C ALA A 478 -3.83 -36.26 -2.04
N HIS A 479 -3.36 -36.47 -0.80
CA HIS A 479 -3.97 -35.85 0.38
C HIS A 479 -3.11 -34.74 1.02
N ARG A 480 -3.83 -33.73 1.53
CA ARG A 480 -3.47 -32.32 1.59
C ARG A 480 -2.60 -31.92 2.79
N LEU A 481 -1.81 -30.86 2.52
CA LEU A 481 -1.05 -29.98 3.41
C LEU A 481 -1.86 -29.12 4.38
N GLY A 482 -1.32 -28.93 5.59
CA GLY A 482 -1.58 -27.75 6.42
C GLY A 482 -0.94 -27.82 7.82
N GLY A 483 0.13 -27.06 8.05
CA GLY A 483 0.72 -26.83 9.39
C GLY A 483 1.90 -27.74 9.76
N PRO A 484 2.63 -27.44 10.86
CA PRO A 484 3.72 -28.27 11.37
C PRO A 484 3.12 -29.51 12.04
N GLU A 485 2.55 -30.41 11.25
CA GLU A 485 2.22 -31.73 11.74
C GLU A 485 3.51 -32.55 11.81
N ARG A 486 3.84 -33.01 13.02
CA ARG A 486 4.87 -34.02 13.25
C ARG A 486 4.58 -35.19 12.30
N GLY A 487 5.60 -35.71 11.60
CA GLY A 487 5.49 -36.70 10.53
C GLY A 487 4.71 -37.99 10.85
N GLY A 488 4.27 -38.21 12.10
CA GLY A 488 3.36 -39.28 12.49
C GLY A 488 1.92 -39.13 11.99
N ALA A 489 1.36 -37.92 11.86
CA ALA A 489 -0.04 -37.72 11.45
C ALA A 489 -0.26 -38.00 9.95
N ALA A 490 0.72 -37.64 9.10
CA ALA A 490 0.74 -37.98 7.67
C ALA A 490 0.79 -39.50 7.46
N ARG A 491 1.57 -40.23 8.29
CA ARG A 491 1.65 -41.70 8.27
C ARG A 491 0.35 -42.36 8.72
N ALA A 492 -0.32 -41.83 9.74
CA ALA A 492 -1.60 -42.34 10.22
C ALA A 492 -2.76 -42.15 9.22
N ARG A 493 -2.69 -41.15 8.33
CA ARG A 493 -3.70 -40.90 7.29
C ARG A 493 -3.51 -41.73 6.03
N ALA A 494 -2.27 -42.01 5.63
CA ALA A 494 -1.97 -43.00 4.58
C ALA A 494 -2.56 -44.39 4.91
N ARG A 495 -2.71 -44.69 6.21
CA ARG A 495 -3.31 -45.90 6.76
C ARG A 495 -4.78 -46.15 6.36
N ARG A 496 -5.56 -45.09 6.06
CA ARG A 496 -7.00 -45.22 5.69
C ARG A 496 -7.24 -45.40 4.19
N LEU A 497 -6.20 -45.26 3.37
CA LEU A 497 -6.30 -45.22 1.90
C LEU A 497 -5.63 -46.41 1.23
N ARG A 498 -5.35 -47.50 1.97
CA ARG A 498 -5.05 -48.77 1.33
C ARG A 498 -6.22 -49.09 0.39
N PRO A 499 -6.02 -49.18 -0.94
CA PRO A 499 -6.87 -50.07 -1.71
C PRO A 499 -6.68 -51.43 -1.04
N ALA A 500 -7.75 -52.09 -0.62
CA ALA A 500 -7.66 -53.48 -0.21
C ALA A 500 -6.93 -54.21 -1.33
N ALA A 501 -5.67 -54.57 -1.08
CA ALA A 501 -4.91 -55.39 -2.00
C ALA A 501 -5.75 -56.65 -2.17
N CYS A 502 -6.02 -57.04 -3.41
CA CYS A 502 -6.41 -58.42 -3.69
C CYS A 502 -5.19 -59.29 -3.35
N SER A 503 -4.97 -59.58 -2.07
CA SER A 503 -3.93 -60.51 -1.62
C SER A 503 -4.46 -61.94 -1.45
N ASP A 504 -5.77 -62.19 -1.60
CA ASP A 504 -6.35 -63.48 -1.22
C ASP A 504 -6.91 -64.24 -2.43
N ALA A 505 -6.22 -64.18 -3.58
CA ALA A 505 -6.53 -65.02 -4.73
C ALA A 505 -5.24 -65.57 -5.37
N ALA A 506 -4.41 -66.23 -4.55
CA ALA A 506 -3.25 -66.98 -5.03
C ALA A 506 -3.57 -68.48 -5.28
N ASP A 507 -4.72 -69.01 -4.85
CA ASP A 507 -5.00 -70.46 -4.89
C ASP A 507 -6.28 -70.84 -5.64
N ALA A 508 -6.46 -70.37 -6.88
CA ALA A 508 -7.47 -70.96 -7.78
C ALA A 508 -7.07 -70.89 -9.27
N PRO A 509 -6.88 -72.03 -9.96
CA PRO A 509 -6.60 -72.03 -11.39
C PRO A 509 -7.87 -71.69 -12.17
N GLY A 510 -7.86 -70.55 -12.89
CA GLY A 510 -8.90 -70.23 -13.90
C GLY A 510 -9.61 -68.88 -13.82
N ALA A 511 -9.17 -67.91 -13.00
CA ALA A 511 -9.83 -66.60 -12.94
C ALA A 511 -9.31 -65.65 -14.05
N THR A 512 -10.12 -65.41 -15.09
CA THR A 512 -9.84 -64.47 -16.16
C THR A 512 -9.82 -63.01 -15.67
N HIS A 513 -8.94 -62.22 -16.27
CA HIS A 513 -8.58 -60.82 -15.97
C HIS A 513 -9.74 -59.78 -15.99
N GLU A 514 -10.98 -60.19 -16.20
CA GLU A 514 -12.14 -59.31 -16.38
C GLU A 514 -12.81 -58.85 -15.08
N ARG A 515 -12.77 -59.65 -13.99
CA ARG A 515 -13.46 -59.29 -12.74
C ARG A 515 -12.77 -58.16 -11.93
N CYS A 516 -11.49 -57.89 -12.19
CA CYS A 516 -10.76 -56.79 -11.55
C CYS A 516 -11.03 -55.42 -12.21
N ARG A 517 -11.62 -55.40 -13.42
CA ARG A 517 -11.98 -54.17 -14.14
C ARG A 517 -13.34 -53.61 -13.69
N ALA A 518 -14.29 -54.48 -13.35
CA ALA A 518 -15.65 -54.07 -12.98
C ALA A 518 -15.73 -53.32 -11.63
N ARG A 519 -14.86 -53.63 -10.64
CA ARG A 519 -14.82 -52.91 -9.35
C ARG A 519 -14.04 -51.58 -9.39
N ARG A 520 -13.28 -51.29 -10.45
CA ARG A 520 -12.65 -49.97 -10.64
C ARG A 520 -13.62 -48.90 -11.15
N GLY A 521 -14.82 -49.29 -11.57
CA GLY A 521 -15.86 -48.38 -12.09
C GLY A 521 -16.85 -47.83 -11.05
N ALA A 522 -16.81 -48.31 -9.80
CA ALA A 522 -17.80 -47.98 -8.78
C ALA A 522 -17.20 -47.52 -7.44
N GLY A 523 -15.95 -47.03 -7.46
CA GLY A 523 -15.42 -46.22 -6.37
C GLY A 523 -15.98 -44.82 -6.52
N ALA A 524 -17.14 -44.57 -5.89
CA ALA A 524 -17.67 -43.24 -5.73
C ALA A 524 -16.53 -42.29 -5.33
N ILE A 525 -16.48 -41.15 -6.02
CA ILE A 525 -15.75 -39.98 -5.56
C ILE A 525 -16.36 -39.68 -4.19
N GLU A 526 -15.80 -40.23 -3.12
CA GLU A 526 -15.89 -39.55 -1.85
C GLU A 526 -15.20 -38.22 -2.11
N GLU A 527 -16.00 -37.17 -2.30
CA GLU A 527 -15.64 -35.80 -1.97
C GLU A 527 -15.35 -35.76 -0.46
N GLY A 528 -14.28 -36.47 -0.08
CA GLY A 528 -13.91 -36.82 1.27
C GLY A 528 -13.22 -35.62 1.90
N GLY A 529 -14.05 -34.68 2.32
CA GLY A 529 -13.71 -33.68 3.31
C GLY A 529 -12.75 -32.62 2.78
N ARG A 530 -13.33 -31.49 2.39
CA ARG A 530 -12.88 -30.23 2.98
C ARG A 530 -12.67 -30.48 4.49
N MET A 531 -11.46 -30.80 4.91
CA MET A 531 -11.00 -30.37 6.23
C MET A 531 -10.67 -28.87 6.13
N SER A 532 -11.66 -28.13 5.66
CA SER A 532 -12.15 -26.96 6.34
C SER A 532 -11.96 -27.22 7.83
N THR A 533 -11.24 -26.36 8.51
CA THR A 533 -11.68 -25.96 9.84
C THR A 533 -13.16 -25.62 9.68
N THR A 534 -14.07 -26.59 9.85
CA THR A 534 -15.53 -26.42 9.72
C THR A 534 -16.01 -25.64 10.94
N THR A 535 -15.50 -24.43 11.12
CA THR A 535 -16.42 -23.36 11.47
C THR A 535 -17.37 -23.27 10.29
N GLU A 536 -18.63 -23.61 10.56
CA GLU A 536 -19.72 -23.40 9.61
C GLU A 536 -19.63 -21.97 9.05
N PRO A 537 -20.05 -21.74 7.79
CA PRO A 537 -20.01 -20.40 7.20
C PRO A 537 -20.67 -19.35 8.12
N ALA A 538 -21.70 -19.73 8.90
CA ALA A 538 -22.30 -18.90 9.93
C ALA A 538 -21.33 -18.52 11.06
N ILE A 539 -20.57 -19.48 11.60
CA ILE A 539 -19.59 -19.23 12.66
C ILE A 539 -18.46 -18.33 12.15
N ARG A 540 -18.01 -18.51 10.90
CA ARG A 540 -17.00 -17.63 10.28
C ARG A 540 -17.53 -16.21 10.10
N LEU A 541 -18.79 -16.07 9.71
CA LEU A 541 -19.46 -14.78 9.59
C LEU A 541 -19.58 -14.08 10.95
N ALA A 542 -19.94 -14.82 12.00
CA ALA A 542 -20.08 -14.29 13.35
C ALA A 542 -18.72 -13.90 13.98
N LEU A 543 -17.76 -14.84 14.03
CA LEU A 543 -16.44 -14.58 14.62
C LEU A 543 -15.65 -13.56 13.80
N GLY A 544 -15.65 -13.71 12.47
CA GLY A 544 -15.01 -12.77 11.56
C GLY A 544 -15.67 -11.39 11.62
N GLY A 545 -17.01 -11.36 11.68
CA GLY A 545 -17.81 -10.14 11.87
C GLY A 545 -17.46 -9.40 13.15
N ALA A 546 -17.48 -10.09 14.29
CA ALA A 546 -17.15 -9.50 15.59
C ALA A 546 -15.71 -8.97 15.64
N LEU A 547 -14.75 -9.71 15.09
CA LEU A 547 -13.36 -9.27 15.04
C LEU A 547 -13.16 -8.08 14.10
N SER A 548 -13.75 -8.10 12.90
CA SER A 548 -13.72 -6.96 11.97
C SER A 548 -14.40 -5.72 12.56
N LEU A 549 -15.54 -5.88 13.23
CA LEU A 549 -16.23 -4.80 13.92
C LEU A 549 -15.36 -4.21 15.04
N GLY A 550 -14.74 -5.05 15.87
CA GLY A 550 -13.82 -4.61 16.90
C GLY A 550 -12.61 -3.85 16.35
N ILE A 551 -12.07 -4.27 15.20
CA ILE A 551 -10.98 -3.57 14.51
C ILE A 551 -11.44 -2.19 14.02
N VAL A 552 -12.60 -2.10 13.38
CA VAL A 552 -13.12 -0.82 12.86
C VAL A 552 -13.46 0.14 14.00
N LEU A 553 -14.16 -0.32 15.03
CA LEU A 553 -14.48 0.50 16.21
C LEU A 553 -13.22 0.92 16.96
N GLY A 554 -12.24 0.02 17.09
CA GLY A 554 -10.93 0.34 17.67
C GLY A 554 -10.19 1.41 16.87
N ALA A 555 -10.21 1.32 15.54
CA ALA A 555 -9.66 2.36 14.67
C ALA A 555 -10.41 3.69 14.84
N ALA A 556 -11.75 3.67 14.84
CA ALA A 556 -12.57 4.87 15.05
C ALA A 556 -12.30 5.54 16.41
N ALA A 557 -12.06 4.74 17.47
CA ALA A 557 -11.70 5.26 18.78
C ALA A 557 -10.28 5.88 18.79
N LEU A 558 -9.31 5.19 18.18
CA LEU A 558 -7.94 5.69 18.03
C LEU A 558 -7.86 6.93 17.14
N SER A 559 -8.79 7.15 16.23
CA SER A 559 -8.81 8.38 15.42
C SER A 559 -9.39 9.60 16.15
N GLN A 560 -9.78 9.44 17.42
CA GLN A 560 -10.30 10.53 18.26
C GLN A 560 -9.55 10.70 19.58
N TRP A 561 -8.72 9.72 19.96
CA TRP A 561 -8.01 9.68 21.23
C TRP A 561 -6.57 9.16 21.07
N PRO A 562 -5.57 9.74 21.77
CA PRO A 562 -5.68 10.86 22.71
C PRO A 562 -5.88 12.21 22.01
N ARG A 563 -6.40 13.20 22.75
CA ARG A 563 -6.46 14.59 22.27
C ARG A 563 -5.06 15.20 22.29
N TRP A 564 -4.79 16.05 21.31
CA TRP A 564 -3.55 16.80 21.20
C TRP A 564 -3.77 18.25 21.63
N GLN A 565 -2.87 18.76 22.46
CA GLN A 565 -2.83 20.16 22.84
C GLN A 565 -1.84 20.88 21.91
N SER A 566 -2.37 21.65 20.97
CA SER A 566 -1.60 22.37 19.95
C SER A 566 -1.00 23.66 20.49
N VAL A 567 -1.71 24.32 21.42
CA VAL A 567 -1.35 25.58 22.05
C VAL A 567 -1.67 25.48 23.55
N PRO A 568 -0.82 25.99 24.44
CA PRO A 568 -1.12 26.07 25.87
C PRO A 568 -2.46 26.78 26.15
N GLU A 569 -3.14 26.40 27.24
CA GLU A 569 -4.47 26.94 27.57
C GLU A 569 -4.46 28.44 27.84
N ASP A 570 -3.34 28.96 28.35
CA ASP A 570 -3.09 30.36 28.70
C ASP A 570 -2.38 31.15 27.58
N ALA A 571 -2.18 30.55 26.41
CA ALA A 571 -1.49 31.18 25.29
C ALA A 571 -2.44 31.55 24.14
N ALA A 572 -1.98 32.48 23.33
CA ALA A 572 -2.61 32.97 22.11
C ALA A 572 -1.60 32.98 20.96
N ILE A 573 -2.09 33.19 19.74
CA ILE A 573 -1.24 33.24 18.55
C ILE A 573 -1.27 34.62 17.93
N VAL A 574 -0.08 35.16 17.64
CA VAL A 574 0.09 36.35 16.81
C VAL A 574 0.64 35.92 15.46
N ARG A 575 -0.08 36.27 14.38
CA ARG A 575 0.34 36.03 12.99
C ARG A 575 0.70 37.35 12.34
N LEU A 576 1.86 37.39 11.70
CA LEU A 576 2.34 38.55 10.96
C LEU A 576 2.50 38.20 9.49
N SER A 577 1.93 39.01 8.62
CA SER A 577 2.05 38.91 7.18
C SER A 577 2.57 40.22 6.60
N LEU A 578 3.56 40.11 5.71
CA LEU A 578 4.13 41.23 4.97
C LEU A 578 4.00 40.94 3.48
N ARG A 579 3.47 41.91 2.73
CA ARG A 579 3.57 41.96 1.28
C ARG A 579 3.95 43.38 0.86
N HIS A 580 5.21 43.59 0.53
CA HIS A 580 5.69 44.90 0.09
C HIS A 580 6.54 44.80 -1.17
N GLY A 581 6.26 45.68 -2.13
CA GLY A 581 6.97 45.70 -3.41
C GLY A 581 8.42 46.13 -3.30
N GLY A 582 8.78 46.93 -2.31
CA GLY A 582 10.03 47.69 -2.33
C GLY A 582 10.00 48.75 -3.44
N THR A 583 10.28 50.00 -3.10
CA THR A 583 10.44 51.07 -4.08
C THR A 583 11.69 50.79 -4.91
N ARG A 584 11.57 50.72 -6.23
CA ARG A 584 12.73 50.40 -7.07
C ARG A 584 13.70 51.56 -7.13
N ASN A 585 14.99 51.25 -7.04
CA ASN A 585 16.06 52.20 -7.33
C ASN A 585 16.05 52.51 -8.83
N CYS A 586 15.46 53.65 -9.18
CA CYS A 586 15.35 54.14 -10.55
C CYS A 586 16.20 55.40 -10.72
N ARG A 587 16.95 55.47 -11.82
CA ARG A 587 17.65 56.69 -12.25
C ARG A 587 17.15 57.16 -13.60
N ALA A 588 17.29 58.45 -13.87
CA ALA A 588 17.03 58.98 -15.20
C ALA A 588 17.99 58.36 -16.23
N ALA A 589 17.45 58.03 -17.41
CA ALA A 589 18.24 57.58 -18.55
C ALA A 589 18.98 58.77 -19.18
N SER A 590 20.26 58.62 -19.51
CA SER A 590 20.99 59.68 -20.21
C SER A 590 20.53 59.81 -21.67
N ALA A 591 20.73 60.98 -22.28
CA ALA A 591 20.38 61.21 -23.68
C ALA A 591 21.09 60.23 -24.64
N GLU A 592 22.31 59.82 -24.30
CA GLU A 592 23.11 58.86 -25.06
C GLU A 592 22.57 57.42 -24.93
N GLU A 593 22.16 57.02 -23.72
CA GLU A 593 21.53 55.72 -23.46
C GLU A 593 20.19 55.58 -24.20
N LEU A 594 19.39 56.64 -24.21
CA LEU A 594 18.13 56.71 -24.96
C LEU A 594 18.38 56.64 -26.47
N ALA A 595 19.42 57.30 -26.99
CA ALA A 595 19.74 57.30 -28.41
C ALA A 595 20.13 55.90 -28.94
N ARG A 596 20.79 55.08 -28.10
CA ARG A 596 21.18 53.69 -28.43
C ARG A 596 20.02 52.69 -28.44
N LEU A 597 18.85 53.08 -27.93
CA LEU A 597 17.66 52.23 -27.89
C LEU A 597 16.68 52.55 -29.03
N PRO A 598 16.04 51.53 -29.63
CA PRO A 598 14.91 51.71 -30.53
C PRO A 598 13.82 52.57 -29.89
N ALA A 599 13.08 53.36 -30.67
CA ALA A 599 12.12 54.34 -30.16
C ALA A 599 11.07 53.73 -29.19
N ASN A 600 10.67 52.47 -29.42
CA ASN A 600 9.72 51.73 -28.58
C ASN A 600 10.32 51.17 -27.28
N MET A 601 11.64 51.27 -27.07
CA MET A 601 12.34 50.79 -25.87
C MET A 601 12.98 51.92 -25.04
N ARG A 602 12.84 53.17 -25.48
CA ARG A 602 13.33 54.37 -24.79
C ARG A 602 12.50 54.67 -23.54
N ARG A 603 12.94 54.16 -22.39
CA ARG A 603 12.34 54.48 -21.09
C ARG A 603 13.06 55.66 -20.46
N ARG A 604 12.29 56.64 -19.95
CA ARG A 604 12.83 57.84 -19.27
C ARG A 604 13.59 57.49 -17.99
N GLU A 605 13.24 56.37 -17.36
CA GLU A 605 13.85 55.87 -16.15
C GLU A 605 14.35 54.44 -16.36
N ILE A 606 15.57 54.20 -15.90
CA ILE A 606 16.21 52.88 -15.85
C ILE A 606 16.21 52.46 -14.39
N CYS A 607 15.45 51.43 -14.08
CA CYS A 607 15.39 50.86 -12.75
C CYS A 607 16.24 49.60 -12.67
N GLU A 608 16.81 49.36 -11.50
CA GLU A 608 17.42 48.07 -11.21
C GLU A 608 16.41 46.94 -11.35
N ARG A 609 16.88 45.81 -11.87
CA ARG A 609 16.02 44.65 -12.12
C ARG A 609 15.57 44.00 -10.81
N ARG A 610 16.46 43.92 -9.83
CA ARG A 610 16.19 43.41 -8.49
C ARG A 610 15.51 44.50 -7.66
N ARG A 611 14.47 44.16 -6.91
CA ARG A 611 13.82 45.06 -5.96
C ARG A 611 14.66 45.16 -4.68
N PRO A 612 14.64 46.29 -3.96
CA PRO A 612 15.24 46.39 -2.64
C PRO A 612 14.57 45.45 -1.62
N SER A 613 15.29 45.11 -0.57
CA SER A 613 14.77 44.39 0.58
C SER A 613 13.97 45.32 1.50
N VAL A 614 13.25 44.71 2.42
CA VAL A 614 12.38 45.41 3.36
C VAL A 614 12.72 44.92 4.76
N HIS A 615 13.07 45.82 5.66
CA HIS A 615 13.42 45.49 7.03
C HIS A 615 12.17 45.49 7.90
N LEU A 616 11.87 44.36 8.56
CA LEU A 616 10.68 44.18 9.38
C LEU A 616 11.05 43.87 10.82
N ARG A 617 10.44 44.61 11.75
CA ARG A 617 10.58 44.41 13.20
C ARG A 617 9.20 44.33 13.87
N LEU A 618 9.03 43.35 14.75
CA LEU A 618 7.87 43.20 15.65
C LEU A 618 8.36 43.01 17.08
N GLU A 619 7.79 43.77 18.01
CA GLU A 619 8.07 43.69 19.44
C GLU A 619 6.77 43.49 20.23
N LEU A 620 6.86 42.71 21.31
CA LEU A 620 5.82 42.50 22.31
C LEU A 620 6.39 42.87 23.68
N ASP A 621 5.83 43.85 24.37
CA ASP A 621 6.31 44.32 25.69
C ASP A 621 7.81 44.65 25.73
N ARG A 622 8.32 45.26 24.65
CA ARG A 622 9.75 45.57 24.42
C ARG A 622 10.65 44.36 24.18
N HIS A 623 10.08 43.15 24.07
CA HIS A 623 10.79 41.96 23.61
C HIS A 623 10.61 41.78 22.11
N THR A 624 11.72 41.70 21.38
CA THR A 624 11.71 41.48 19.93
C THR A 624 11.22 40.06 19.59
N LEU A 625 10.09 39.96 18.89
CA LEU A 625 9.57 38.70 18.34
C LEU A 625 10.25 38.36 17.01
N ILE A 626 10.45 39.35 16.14
CA ILE A 626 11.21 39.23 14.90
C ILE A 626 11.87 40.55 14.56
N ASP A 627 13.09 40.49 14.05
CA ASP A 627 13.85 41.63 13.52
C ASP A 627 14.74 41.11 12.39
N ARG A 628 14.27 41.26 11.14
CA ARG A 628 14.93 40.66 9.96
C ARG A 628 14.70 41.47 8.70
N GLU A 629 15.73 41.48 7.87
CA GLU A 629 15.65 41.89 6.46
C GLU A 629 14.89 40.82 5.64
N VAL A 630 13.86 41.25 4.91
CA VAL A 630 13.03 40.41 4.05
C VAL A 630 13.41 40.69 2.59
N PRO A 631 14.14 39.76 1.93
CA PRO A 631 14.55 39.95 0.55
C PRO A 631 13.36 39.84 -0.42
N PRO A 632 13.48 40.43 -1.62
CA PRO A 632 12.45 40.31 -2.66
C PRO A 632 12.29 38.87 -3.14
N SER A 633 11.06 38.47 -3.44
CA SER A 633 10.76 37.11 -3.89
C SER A 633 11.11 36.86 -5.37
N GLY A 634 11.22 35.57 -5.72
CA GLY A 634 11.49 35.09 -7.08
C GLY A 634 12.97 34.88 -7.38
N LEU A 635 13.26 34.00 -8.34
CA LEU A 635 14.64 33.60 -8.70
C LEU A 635 15.54 34.78 -9.09
N TRP A 636 14.95 35.86 -9.60
CA TRP A 636 15.65 37.08 -10.02
C TRP A 636 15.44 38.27 -9.07
N GLY A 637 14.76 38.07 -7.93
CA GLY A 637 14.44 39.12 -6.96
C GLY A 637 13.56 40.24 -7.54
N THR A 638 12.69 39.92 -8.50
CA THR A 638 11.80 40.88 -9.17
C THR A 638 10.40 40.96 -8.56
N GLY A 639 10.05 40.01 -7.68
CA GLY A 639 8.79 39.96 -6.94
C GLY A 639 8.82 40.77 -5.65
N PRO A 640 7.67 41.03 -5.03
CA PRO A 640 7.60 41.74 -3.74
C PRO A 640 8.29 40.94 -2.62
N SER A 641 8.81 41.63 -1.62
CA SER A 641 9.21 41.02 -0.34
C SER A 641 7.97 40.49 0.37
N ARG A 642 8.03 39.22 0.78
CA ARG A 642 6.91 38.48 1.37
C ARG A 642 7.38 37.77 2.62
N LEU A 643 6.61 37.87 3.69
CA LEU A 643 6.85 37.13 4.92
C LEU A 643 5.52 36.67 5.53
N TYR A 644 5.53 35.46 6.07
CA TYR A 644 4.53 34.99 7.01
C TYR A 644 5.25 34.48 8.27
N ALA A 645 4.83 34.93 9.44
CA ALA A 645 5.39 34.49 10.71
C ALA A 645 4.29 34.22 11.74
N ARG A 646 4.50 33.20 12.59
CA ARG A 646 3.60 32.78 13.66
C ARG A 646 4.36 32.81 14.97
N PHE A 647 3.78 33.45 15.99
CA PHE A 647 4.34 33.55 17.34
C PHE A 647 3.31 33.07 18.36
N GLU A 648 3.77 32.28 19.33
CA GLU A 648 2.98 31.90 20.50
C GLU A 648 3.28 32.91 21.61
N VAL A 649 2.25 33.55 22.13
CA VAL A 649 2.37 34.62 23.14
C VAL A 649 1.48 34.30 24.34
N PRO A 650 1.84 34.69 25.58
CA PRO A 650 0.93 34.62 26.71
C PRO A 650 -0.36 35.41 26.43
N ALA A 651 -1.48 34.98 27.01
CA ALA A 651 -2.68 35.79 27.03
C ALA A 651 -2.54 36.93 28.06
N GLY A 652 -3.12 38.09 27.75
CA GLY A 652 -2.99 39.28 28.59
C GLY A 652 -3.05 40.58 27.81
N THR A 653 -2.78 41.67 28.51
CA THR A 653 -2.59 42.99 27.89
C THR A 653 -1.12 43.13 27.52
N HIS A 654 -0.85 43.32 26.24
CA HIS A 654 0.50 43.46 25.70
C HIS A 654 0.63 44.73 24.87
N ARG A 655 1.80 45.36 24.91
CA ARG A 655 2.17 46.45 24.00
C ARG A 655 2.85 45.88 22.77
N LEU A 656 2.16 45.90 21.64
CA LEU A 656 2.70 45.53 20.33
C LEU A 656 3.29 46.75 19.64
N ALA A 657 4.51 46.62 19.13
CA ALA A 657 5.13 47.61 18.24
C ALA A 657 5.64 46.93 16.97
N SER A 658 5.20 47.41 15.81
CA SER A 658 5.60 46.87 14.50
C SER A 658 6.22 47.99 13.67
N SER A 659 7.32 47.72 12.98
CA SER A 659 7.88 48.63 11.98
C SER A 659 8.35 47.92 10.73
N VAL A 660 8.10 48.55 9.59
CA VAL A 660 8.57 48.15 8.26
C VAL A 660 9.36 49.31 7.68
N GLU A 661 10.55 49.06 7.16
CA GLU A 661 11.41 50.04 6.50
C GLU A 661 11.79 49.53 5.11
N ASP A 662 11.56 50.36 4.09
CA ASP A 662 11.92 50.07 2.70
C ASP A 662 13.34 50.57 2.43
N GLU A 663 14.25 49.68 2.04
CA GLU A 663 15.64 50.06 1.77
C GLU A 663 15.81 50.83 0.45
N GLY A 664 14.79 50.85 -0.42
CA GLY A 664 14.85 51.55 -1.70
C GLY A 664 14.76 53.07 -1.57
N ASP A 665 13.81 53.55 -0.77
CA ASP A 665 13.55 54.99 -0.57
C ASP A 665 13.72 55.44 0.89
N GLY A 666 14.00 54.52 1.82
CA GLY A 666 14.11 54.79 3.25
C GLY A 666 12.75 55.04 3.93
N GLN A 667 11.63 54.77 3.25
CA GLN A 667 10.32 54.99 3.83
C GLN A 667 10.08 53.99 4.98
N ARG A 668 9.69 54.53 6.14
CA ARG A 668 9.45 53.75 7.35
C ARG A 668 8.01 53.89 7.83
N TRP A 669 7.34 52.76 8.01
CA TRP A 669 6.04 52.66 8.66
C TRP A 669 6.22 52.08 10.05
N GLN A 670 5.59 52.67 11.05
CA GLN A 670 5.64 52.17 12.41
C GLN A 670 4.30 52.36 13.12
N ILE A 671 3.92 51.40 13.94
CA ILE A 671 2.73 51.47 14.79
C ILE A 671 3.07 50.85 16.14
N ALA A 672 2.57 51.45 17.22
CA ALA A 672 2.63 50.89 18.55
C ALA A 672 1.27 51.04 19.23
N ARG A 673 0.70 49.94 19.73
CA ARG A 673 -0.59 49.93 20.40
C ARG A 673 -0.65 48.89 21.49
N GLU A 674 -1.46 49.14 22.51
CA GLU A 674 -1.83 48.12 23.47
C GLU A 674 -2.94 47.25 22.88
N VAL A 675 -2.79 45.94 23.02
CA VAL A 675 -3.79 44.95 22.64
C VAL A 675 -4.08 44.07 23.84
N ARG A 676 -5.35 43.68 23.98
CA ARG A 676 -5.75 42.69 24.98
C ARG A 676 -6.03 41.38 24.24
N ILE A 677 -5.17 40.40 24.47
CA ILE A 677 -5.23 39.10 23.79
C ILE A 677 -5.83 38.07 24.75
N GLN A 678 -6.91 37.43 24.35
CA GLN A 678 -7.57 36.38 25.13
C GLN A 678 -6.88 35.03 24.92
N PRO A 679 -6.96 34.09 25.88
CA PRO A 679 -6.46 32.73 25.68
C PRO A 679 -7.14 32.07 24.48
N GLY A 680 -6.34 31.45 23.61
CA GLY A 680 -6.81 30.84 22.37
C GLY A 680 -7.20 31.82 21.26
N GLU A 681 -6.94 33.13 21.41
CA GLU A 681 -7.19 34.11 20.35
C GLU A 681 -6.13 34.04 19.24
N ASN A 682 -6.55 34.32 18.00
CA ASN A 682 -5.67 34.54 16.86
C ASN A 682 -5.66 36.02 16.49
N LEU A 683 -4.59 36.73 16.83
CA LEU A 683 -4.37 38.10 16.39
C LEU A 683 -3.58 38.10 15.08
N ALA A 684 -4.20 38.51 13.98
CA ALA A 684 -3.54 38.63 12.68
C ALA A 684 -3.16 40.09 12.37
N ILE A 685 -1.91 40.31 12.00
CA ILE A 685 -1.34 41.60 11.59
C ILE A 685 -0.92 41.46 10.13
N ASP A 686 -1.58 42.16 9.22
CA ASP A 686 -1.21 42.20 7.80
C ASP A 686 -0.67 43.59 7.44
N PHE A 687 0.47 43.64 6.76
CA PHE A 687 1.03 44.89 6.27
C PHE A 687 0.84 44.99 4.76
N SER A 688 0.17 46.07 4.35
CA SER A 688 0.00 46.46 2.96
C SER A 688 0.15 47.99 2.84
N PRO A 689 1.17 48.50 2.12
CA PRO A 689 1.30 49.94 1.89
C PRO A 689 0.10 50.50 1.12
N GLU A 690 -0.46 49.72 0.20
CA GLU A 690 -1.65 50.06 -0.59
C GLU A 690 -2.91 50.23 0.28
N ALA A 691 -2.96 49.57 1.45
CA ALA A 691 -4.08 49.64 2.39
C ALA A 691 -3.82 50.60 3.57
N GLY A 692 -2.79 51.45 3.48
CA GLY A 692 -2.48 52.44 4.52
C GLY A 692 -1.57 51.94 5.65
N GLY A 693 -0.90 50.79 5.49
CA GLY A 693 0.12 50.29 6.42
C GLY A 693 -0.30 49.01 7.15
N PHE A 694 -0.22 49.01 8.48
CA PHE A 694 -0.54 47.85 9.32
C PHE A 694 -2.05 47.73 9.59
N MET A 695 -2.62 46.59 9.22
CA MET A 695 -3.99 46.20 9.50
C MET A 695 -3.99 45.13 10.59
N PHE A 696 -4.80 45.34 11.63
CA PHE A 696 -4.98 44.37 12.70
C PHE A 696 -6.36 43.75 12.59
N HIS A 697 -6.39 42.43 12.47
CA HIS A 697 -7.60 41.64 12.49
C HIS A 697 -7.72 41.03 13.89
N GLU A 698 -8.51 41.66 14.74
CA GLU A 698 -8.80 41.20 16.10
C GLU A 698 -9.96 40.21 16.08
N GLY A 699 -9.86 39.16 16.91
CA GLY A 699 -10.75 38.02 16.84
C GLY A 699 -12.12 38.24 17.47
N ARG A 700 -12.26 39.24 18.34
CA ARG A 700 -13.53 39.71 18.89
C ARG A 700 -13.44 41.21 19.04
N GLY A 701 -14.39 41.92 18.44
CA GLY A 701 -14.48 43.37 18.54
C GLY A 701 -14.43 43.81 20.00
N ALA A 702 -13.72 44.91 20.25
CA ALA A 702 -13.80 45.70 21.45
C ALA A 702 -15.16 46.44 21.57
N ASP A 703 -16.27 45.73 21.34
CA ASP A 703 -17.61 46.23 21.60
C ASP A 703 -18.15 45.47 22.82
N GLY A 704 -18.13 46.18 23.96
CA GLY A 704 -18.82 45.78 25.19
C GLY A 704 -20.32 45.98 25.11
#